data_AF-A0AAN7D3N7-F1
#
_entry.id   AF-A0AAN7D3N7-F1
#
_cell.length_a   1.000
_cell.length_b   1.000
_cell.length_c   1.000
_cell.angle_alpha   90.00
_cell.angle_beta   90.00
_cell.angle_gamma   90.00
#
_symmetry.space_group_name_H-M   'P 1'
#
loop_
_entity.id
_entity.type
_entity.pdbx_description
1 polymer ?
#
loop_
_entity_poly.entity_id
_entity_poly.type
_entity_poly.pdbx_seq_one_letter_code
_entity_poly.pdbx_strand_id
1 'polypeptide(L)'
;MLPSNKLLGLAILGLLASVNAAATTTDPCAHIAGNKTASFQDAKACLDYFKYDKDIAQQTVDTVRKVTNELYVFNDVAASPPTVEGLAITAVNISYGLDLILKEDWKSDREFQEAVALLLDKVQDAHLSYSPFCYRQFIFWQPIQLNALLRNKRLVANVAYVKNDVWPEAKESWVGCEVTEIDGSEAMDMIVNYAVNNNGESKDANTCFNNIMNTKSYFHGWDDGADDLGYHRFLPAQEFHNYTMRCPKSGTLPIQEEYDAPFTVQVPWIAQVPPSFQTADNYWSTFCQSAHQNDHKNITKRTIHYDLHELKTIHEGEVFALNSDGVNVASNAVGNSRGPYIEFIQLTGENEKVGVIDIQSFSIASEDRQAFTDDFIAGLENFEAKGVEKIILDLSSNGGGDACAGEFLISTFFNSTPDYPSDVKYSPFLERVIEKAYQQENTKWLDYKSSGYDGSSWFTKTKEYTRGKNTVKFSQPVSLSCDGWQDTISTKKYHNTKWKSSDVLILSDGRCGSTCAIVASRLRLSHQVPAMGLGGIRGNRMQFASFPGGESDRLSSFLMDLEILDMANDPDAPAPFPERADMGWTFREVYKPSSSFNGQETDLLEYSAINADCRIYFDDNNADDIKKLWADVAKVVLAGQCPLVNDV
;
A
#
# COMPACT_ATOMS: atom_id res chain seq x y z
N MET A 1 73.37 76.33 -5.20
CA MET A 1 72.23 77.06 -5.82
C MET A 1 71.08 76.08 -5.98
N LEU A 2 69.96 76.32 -5.31
CA LEU A 2 68.65 75.71 -5.61
C LEU A 2 68.22 76.14 -7.04
N PRO A 3 67.37 75.39 -7.80
CA PRO A 3 65.99 75.14 -7.36
C PRO A 3 65.27 73.84 -7.81
N SER A 4 64.20 73.56 -7.07
CA SER A 4 62.93 72.84 -7.35
C SER A 4 62.74 72.01 -8.65
N ASN A 5 62.19 70.79 -8.50
CA ASN A 5 60.88 70.45 -9.09
C ASN A 5 60.31 69.07 -8.67
N LYS A 6 59.08 69.13 -8.14
CA LYS A 6 57.91 68.21 -8.21
C LYS A 6 58.14 66.70 -8.37
N LEU A 7 57.79 65.94 -7.32
CA LEU A 7 57.39 64.54 -7.42
C LEU A 7 56.00 64.43 -8.10
N LEU A 8 55.91 63.64 -9.17
CA LEU A 8 54.68 63.02 -9.65
C LEU A 8 54.88 61.50 -9.52
N GLY A 9 54.13 60.87 -8.61
CA GLY A 9 54.09 59.41 -8.50
C GLY A 9 53.21 58.83 -9.60
N LEU A 10 53.78 57.98 -10.45
CA LEU A 10 53.03 57.12 -11.36
C LEU A 10 52.44 55.95 -10.56
N ALA A 11 51.10 55.87 -10.53
CA ALA A 11 50.39 54.67 -10.09
C ALA A 11 50.46 53.61 -11.19
N ILE A 12 51.11 52.48 -10.90
CA ILE A 12 51.08 51.27 -11.73
C ILE A 12 49.83 50.48 -11.31
N LEU A 13 48.78 50.49 -12.13
CA LEU A 13 47.67 49.55 -12.00
C LEU A 13 48.16 48.16 -12.43
N GLY A 14 48.33 47.26 -11.47
CA GLY A 14 48.43 45.82 -11.75
C GLY A 14 47.05 45.24 -12.02
N LEU A 15 46.82 44.74 -13.24
CA LEU A 15 45.70 43.84 -13.50
C LEU A 15 45.95 42.52 -12.76
N LEU A 16 45.25 42.31 -11.66
CA LEU A 16 45.04 40.98 -11.10
C LEU A 16 43.93 40.31 -11.92
N ALA A 17 44.30 39.43 -12.83
CA ALA A 17 43.37 38.49 -13.43
C ALA A 17 42.97 37.48 -12.33
N SER A 18 41.81 37.70 -11.72
CA SER A 18 41.14 36.72 -10.88
C SER A 18 40.70 35.55 -11.77
N VAL A 19 41.45 34.46 -11.70
CA VAL A 19 41.01 33.17 -12.24
C VAL A 19 39.92 32.67 -11.31
N ASN A 20 38.66 32.98 -11.62
CA ASN A 20 37.53 32.26 -11.03
C ASN A 20 37.58 30.85 -11.60
N ALA A 21 38.27 29.94 -10.90
CA ALA A 21 37.97 28.53 -11.00
C ALA A 21 36.52 28.37 -10.51
N ALA A 22 35.56 28.37 -11.43
CA ALA A 22 34.23 27.86 -11.13
C ALA A 22 34.45 26.44 -10.60
N ALA A 23 34.09 26.20 -9.34
CA ALA A 23 33.96 24.85 -8.83
C ALA A 23 32.93 24.18 -9.72
N THR A 24 33.38 23.33 -10.64
CA THR A 24 32.50 22.42 -11.39
C THR A 24 31.86 21.54 -10.34
N THR A 25 30.61 21.82 -9.98
CA THR A 25 29.78 20.93 -9.19
C THR A 25 29.67 19.63 -9.98
N THR A 26 30.44 18.63 -9.59
CA THR A 26 30.39 17.30 -10.21
C THR A 26 28.97 16.78 -10.08
N ASP A 27 28.34 16.38 -11.18
CA ASP A 27 27.01 15.79 -11.22
C ASP A 27 27.00 14.50 -10.36
N PRO A 28 26.29 14.47 -9.22
CA PRO A 28 26.28 13.31 -8.33
C PRO A 28 25.49 12.13 -8.91
N CYS A 29 24.53 12.37 -9.80
CA CYS A 29 23.83 11.29 -10.48
C CYS A 29 24.74 10.61 -11.50
N ALA A 30 25.57 11.37 -12.22
CA ALA A 30 26.58 10.81 -13.12
C ALA A 30 27.61 9.93 -12.39
N HIS A 31 27.83 10.14 -11.08
CA HIS A 31 28.74 9.32 -10.28
C HIS A 31 28.25 7.88 -10.09
N ILE A 32 26.93 7.69 -9.95
CA ILE A 32 26.31 6.39 -9.70
C ILE A 32 25.66 5.77 -10.94
N ALA A 33 25.55 6.52 -12.03
CA ALA A 33 24.95 6.06 -13.28
C ALA A 33 25.59 4.77 -13.80
N GLY A 34 24.75 3.80 -14.16
CA GLY A 34 25.18 2.49 -14.68
C GLY A 34 25.63 1.47 -13.63
N ASN A 35 25.74 1.86 -12.36
CA ASN A 35 25.94 0.91 -11.27
C ASN A 35 24.62 0.21 -10.92
N LYS A 36 24.70 -1.03 -10.42
CA LYS A 36 23.51 -1.74 -9.88
C LYS A 36 23.10 -1.21 -8.51
N THR A 37 24.09 -0.85 -7.70
CA THR A 37 23.91 -0.36 -6.34
C THR A 37 24.78 0.87 -6.10
N ALA A 38 24.39 1.66 -5.10
CA ALA A 38 25.12 2.83 -4.61
C ALA A 38 25.07 2.87 -3.08
N SER A 39 26.01 3.59 -2.46
CA SER A 39 25.94 3.87 -1.04
C SER A 39 24.73 4.78 -0.74
N PHE A 40 24.26 4.76 0.51
CA PHE A 40 23.25 5.71 0.99
C PHE A 40 23.62 7.17 0.67
N GLN A 41 24.88 7.55 0.89
CA GLN A 41 25.34 8.92 0.70
C GLN A 41 25.37 9.34 -0.78
N ASP A 42 25.80 8.45 -1.68
CA ASP A 42 25.84 8.77 -3.11
C ASP A 42 24.43 8.86 -3.70
N ALA A 43 23.53 7.96 -3.30
CA ALA A 43 22.12 8.01 -3.70
C ALA A 43 21.44 9.28 -3.16
N LYS A 44 21.66 9.63 -1.89
CA LYS A 44 21.20 10.88 -1.30
C LYS A 44 21.72 12.09 -2.07
N ALA A 45 23.00 12.12 -2.42
CA ALA A 45 23.60 13.22 -3.17
C ALA A 45 22.96 13.40 -4.56
N CYS A 46 22.62 12.31 -5.26
CA CYS A 46 21.88 12.38 -6.53
C CYS A 46 20.45 12.88 -6.33
N LEU A 47 19.69 12.31 -5.40
CA LEU A 47 18.29 12.68 -5.19
C LEU A 47 18.12 14.12 -4.66
N ASP A 48 19.06 14.62 -3.85
CA ASP A 48 19.06 16.00 -3.34
C ASP A 48 19.66 17.03 -4.32
N TYR A 49 20.12 16.59 -5.50
CA TYR A 49 20.69 17.49 -6.49
C TYR A 49 19.66 18.47 -7.06
N PHE A 50 18.42 18.02 -7.21
CA PHE A 50 17.32 18.79 -7.78
C PHE A 50 16.81 19.86 -6.80
N LYS A 51 16.65 21.08 -7.31
CA LYS A 51 16.33 22.26 -6.49
C LYS A 51 14.83 22.41 -6.32
N TYR A 52 14.44 22.69 -5.07
CA TYR A 52 13.08 23.05 -4.73
C TYR A 52 12.60 24.28 -5.53
N ASP A 53 11.44 24.15 -6.16
CA ASP A 53 10.76 25.22 -6.88
C ASP A 53 9.40 25.51 -6.22
N LYS A 54 9.21 26.76 -5.78
CA LYS A 54 8.00 27.18 -5.05
C LYS A 54 6.73 27.13 -5.90
N ASP A 55 6.84 27.37 -7.20
CA ASP A 55 5.67 27.35 -8.09
C ASP A 55 5.22 25.91 -8.34
N ILE A 56 6.17 24.98 -8.51
CA ILE A 56 5.90 23.53 -8.58
C ILE A 56 5.26 23.07 -7.27
N ALA A 57 5.85 23.43 -6.13
CA ALA A 57 5.36 23.03 -4.83
C ALA A 57 3.93 23.49 -4.56
N GLN A 58 3.60 24.74 -4.91
CA GLN A 58 2.24 25.26 -4.77
C GLN A 58 1.25 24.49 -5.66
N GLN A 59 1.60 24.21 -6.92
CA GLN A 59 0.75 23.45 -7.84
C GLN A 59 0.50 22.02 -7.34
N THR A 60 1.54 21.33 -6.87
CA THR A 60 1.40 20.00 -6.27
C THR A 60 0.44 20.03 -5.08
N VAL A 61 0.63 20.97 -4.15
CA VAL A 61 -0.23 21.10 -2.96
C VAL A 61 -1.67 21.45 -3.33
N ASP A 62 -1.88 22.31 -4.33
CA ASP A 62 -3.22 22.67 -4.80
C ASP A 62 -3.96 21.47 -5.37
N THR A 63 -3.29 20.62 -6.16
CA THR A 63 -3.86 19.37 -6.68
C THR A 63 -4.20 18.39 -5.56
N VAL A 64 -3.24 18.11 -4.64
CA VAL A 64 -3.50 17.21 -3.50
C VAL A 64 -4.69 17.71 -2.68
N ARG A 65 -4.72 19.01 -2.37
CA ARG A 65 -5.78 19.62 -1.56
C ARG A 65 -7.15 19.51 -2.23
N LYS A 66 -7.24 19.73 -3.55
CA LYS A 66 -8.49 19.57 -4.29
C LYS A 66 -9.00 18.13 -4.20
N VAL A 67 -8.13 17.14 -4.44
CA VAL A 67 -8.49 15.73 -4.32
C VAL A 67 -8.97 15.40 -2.90
N THR A 68 -8.20 15.78 -1.87
CA THR A 68 -8.55 15.42 -0.49
C THR A 68 -9.80 16.12 0.03
N ASN A 69 -10.05 17.38 -0.37
CA ASN A 69 -11.19 18.12 0.14
C ASN A 69 -12.49 17.74 -0.58
N GLU A 70 -12.44 17.56 -1.89
CA GLU A 70 -13.63 17.39 -2.74
C GLU A 70 -13.98 15.93 -3.03
N LEU A 71 -13.00 15.01 -2.98
CA LEU A 71 -13.15 13.63 -3.47
C LEU A 71 -12.84 12.55 -2.42
N TYR A 72 -11.92 12.81 -1.49
CA TYR A 72 -11.55 11.83 -0.46
C TYR A 72 -12.64 11.72 0.62
N VAL A 73 -13.21 10.52 0.73
CA VAL A 73 -14.40 10.27 1.56
C VAL A 73 -14.10 10.38 3.06
N PHE A 74 -12.89 10.03 3.49
CA PHE A 74 -12.52 9.99 4.92
C PHE A 74 -11.77 11.24 5.41
N ASN A 75 -11.63 12.30 4.62
CA ASN A 75 -10.85 13.49 5.00
C ASN A 75 -11.25 14.06 6.38
N ASP A 76 -12.56 14.15 6.63
CA ASP A 76 -13.11 14.69 7.87
C ASP A 76 -12.91 13.76 9.08
N VAL A 77 -12.98 12.43 8.86
CA VAL A 77 -12.70 11.41 9.88
C VAL A 77 -11.21 11.39 10.21
N ALA A 78 -10.34 11.40 9.20
CA ALA A 78 -8.89 11.43 9.37
C ALA A 78 -8.43 12.59 10.26
N ALA A 79 -9.06 13.77 10.13
CA ALA A 79 -8.75 14.94 10.95
C ALA A 79 -9.22 14.85 12.42
N SER A 80 -10.19 13.98 12.73
CA SER A 80 -10.72 13.78 14.09
C SER A 80 -11.30 12.37 14.25
N PRO A 81 -10.45 11.33 14.21
CA PRO A 81 -10.91 9.94 14.12
C PRO A 81 -11.54 9.46 15.44
N PRO A 82 -12.41 8.44 15.38
CA PRO A 82 -12.95 7.83 16.59
C PRO A 82 -11.87 7.09 17.37
N THR A 83 -12.04 6.99 18.69
CA THR A 83 -11.23 6.08 19.52
C THR A 83 -11.83 4.68 19.45
N VAL A 84 -11.09 3.74 18.88
CA VAL A 84 -11.53 2.36 18.69
C VAL A 84 -10.51 1.43 19.33
N GLU A 85 -10.95 0.58 20.24
CA GLU A 85 -10.07 -0.39 20.89
C GLU A 85 -9.46 -1.34 19.83
N GLY A 86 -8.13 -1.48 19.87
CA GLY A 86 -7.38 -2.31 18.92
C GLY A 86 -6.83 -1.57 17.70
N LEU A 87 -7.27 -0.34 17.43
CA LEU A 87 -6.74 0.47 16.32
C LEU A 87 -5.76 1.55 16.82
N ALA A 88 -4.66 1.74 16.11
CA ALA A 88 -3.61 2.71 16.40
C ALA A 88 -3.74 3.96 15.51
N ILE A 89 -4.87 4.67 15.62
CA ILE A 89 -5.21 5.76 14.69
C ILE A 89 -4.64 7.10 15.18
N THR A 90 -3.91 7.80 14.31
CA THR A 90 -3.45 9.17 14.55
C THR A 90 -4.37 10.16 13.83
N ALA A 91 -4.72 11.27 14.50
CA ALA A 91 -5.46 12.35 13.86
C ALA A 91 -4.55 13.12 12.88
N VAL A 92 -4.95 13.21 11.61
CA VAL A 92 -4.22 13.87 10.54
C VAL A 92 -5.12 14.88 9.84
N ASN A 93 -4.85 16.17 10.05
CA ASN A 93 -5.47 17.23 9.28
C ASN A 93 -4.61 17.51 8.04
N ILE A 94 -4.98 16.92 6.90
CA ILE A 94 -4.21 17.00 5.66
C ILE A 94 -4.04 18.45 5.21
N SER A 95 -5.12 19.23 5.16
CA SER A 95 -5.06 20.65 4.75
C SER A 95 -4.11 21.49 5.62
N TYR A 96 -4.12 21.27 6.93
CA TYR A 96 -3.19 21.95 7.86
C TYR A 96 -1.75 21.46 7.68
N GLY A 97 -1.54 20.16 7.48
CA GLY A 97 -0.21 19.60 7.20
C GLY A 97 0.40 20.19 5.92
N LEU A 98 -0.39 20.31 4.85
CA LEU A 98 0.03 20.95 3.60
C LEU A 98 0.39 22.43 3.80
N ASP A 99 -0.34 23.17 4.66
CA ASP A 99 -0.01 24.56 4.99
C ASP A 99 1.30 24.70 5.76
N LEU A 100 1.68 23.69 6.56
CA LEU A 100 2.97 23.66 7.24
C LEU A 100 4.08 23.34 6.24
N ILE A 101 3.90 22.32 5.40
CA ILE A 101 4.87 21.93 4.36
C ILE A 101 5.23 23.12 3.46
N LEU A 102 4.26 23.93 3.02
CA LEU A 102 4.54 25.11 2.18
C LEU A 102 5.32 26.23 2.89
N LYS A 103 5.37 26.23 4.23
CA LYS A 103 6.11 27.24 5.02
C LYS A 103 7.54 26.83 5.34
N GLU A 104 7.88 25.55 5.18
CA GLU A 104 9.22 25.04 5.43
C GLU A 104 10.24 25.53 4.40
N ASP A 105 11.51 25.57 4.80
CA ASP A 105 12.65 25.95 3.95
C ASP A 105 13.34 24.70 3.39
N TRP A 106 12.76 24.11 2.36
CA TRP A 106 13.21 22.87 1.73
C TRP A 106 14.56 23.03 1.02
N LYS A 107 15.49 22.09 1.26
CA LYS A 107 16.85 22.16 0.67
C LYS A 107 16.93 21.54 -0.71
N SER A 108 16.09 20.55 -0.96
CA SER A 108 15.93 19.86 -2.24
C SER A 108 14.45 19.69 -2.54
N ASP A 109 14.14 19.46 -3.82
CA ASP A 109 12.77 19.14 -4.23
C ASP A 109 12.31 17.78 -3.67
N ARG A 110 13.21 16.79 -3.59
CA ARG A 110 12.98 15.50 -2.90
C ARG A 110 12.38 15.66 -1.51
N GLU A 111 13.01 16.48 -0.66
CA GLU A 111 12.54 16.66 0.73
C GLU A 111 11.10 17.17 0.79
N PHE A 112 10.72 18.09 -0.11
CA PHE A 112 9.35 18.58 -0.23
C PHE A 112 8.39 17.48 -0.70
N GLN A 113 8.73 16.77 -1.78
CA GLN A 113 7.85 15.74 -2.37
C GLN A 113 7.62 14.57 -1.40
N GLU A 114 8.66 14.13 -0.70
CA GLU A 114 8.55 13.09 0.33
C GLU A 114 7.70 13.57 1.51
N ALA A 115 7.82 14.83 1.93
CA ALA A 115 6.99 15.36 3.02
C ALA A 115 5.49 15.35 2.68
N VAL A 116 5.13 15.63 1.41
CA VAL A 116 3.73 15.50 0.95
C VAL A 116 3.27 14.05 0.99
N ALA A 117 4.11 13.11 0.53
CA ALA A 117 3.79 11.69 0.56
C ALA A 117 3.59 11.17 2.00
N LEU A 118 4.56 11.42 2.88
CA LEU A 118 4.55 10.97 4.26
C LEU A 118 3.40 11.59 5.08
N LEU A 119 2.93 12.79 4.72
CA LEU A 119 1.73 13.38 5.33
C LEU A 119 0.48 12.54 5.04
N LEU A 120 0.33 12.06 3.79
CA LEU A 120 -0.80 11.23 3.40
C LEU A 120 -0.69 9.82 3.98
N ASP A 121 0.49 9.21 3.94
CA ASP A 121 0.75 7.89 4.53
C ASP A 121 0.38 7.87 6.02
N LYS A 122 0.55 8.99 6.74
CA LYS A 122 0.19 9.06 8.17
C LYS A 122 -1.30 8.86 8.46
N VAL A 123 -2.18 8.97 7.46
CA VAL A 123 -3.61 8.69 7.58
C VAL A 123 -3.90 7.19 7.74
N GLN A 124 -2.94 6.32 7.36
CA GLN A 124 -3.06 4.86 7.42
C GLN A 124 -4.23 4.32 6.60
N ASP A 125 -4.37 4.84 5.39
CA ASP A 125 -5.33 4.40 4.37
C ASP A 125 -4.52 4.04 3.13
N ALA A 126 -4.39 2.75 2.84
CA ALA A 126 -3.58 2.25 1.72
C ALA A 126 -4.03 2.80 0.36
N HIS A 127 -5.28 3.27 0.23
CA HIS A 127 -5.76 3.90 -1.01
C HIS A 127 -5.37 5.37 -1.10
N LEU A 128 -5.13 6.06 0.01
CA LEU A 128 -4.70 7.46 0.03
C LEU A 128 -3.18 7.56 -0.01
N SER A 129 -2.62 7.84 -1.18
CA SER A 129 -1.16 7.94 -1.37
C SER A 129 -0.79 9.04 -2.35
N TYR A 130 0.40 9.63 -2.18
CA TYR A 130 1.04 10.49 -3.19
C TYR A 130 2.38 9.88 -3.59
N SER A 131 2.55 9.65 -4.89
CA SER A 131 3.67 8.91 -5.46
C SER A 131 4.52 9.80 -6.35
N PRO A 132 5.52 10.52 -5.81
CA PRO A 132 6.43 11.32 -6.63
C PRO A 132 7.42 10.40 -7.35
N PHE A 133 7.12 10.02 -8.60
CA PHE A 133 7.90 9.00 -9.31
C PHE A 133 9.35 9.41 -9.52
N CYS A 134 9.65 10.71 -9.60
CA CYS A 134 11.01 11.23 -9.63
C CYS A 134 11.89 10.71 -8.48
N TYR A 135 11.31 10.51 -7.28
CA TYR A 135 12.04 10.15 -6.06
C TYR A 135 11.75 8.74 -5.56
N ARG A 136 10.92 7.97 -6.29
CA ARG A 136 10.59 6.57 -6.00
C ARG A 136 11.26 5.56 -6.95
N GLN A 137 12.23 5.99 -7.77
CA GLN A 137 12.96 5.09 -8.67
C GLN A 137 14.03 4.24 -7.98
N PHE A 138 14.51 4.69 -6.83
CA PHE A 138 15.49 3.96 -6.02
C PHE A 138 14.78 3.06 -5.02
N ILE A 139 15.36 1.89 -4.76
CA ILE A 139 14.96 1.03 -3.65
C ILE A 139 16.13 0.97 -2.68
N PHE A 140 15.91 1.26 -1.41
CA PHE A 140 16.94 1.18 -0.38
C PHE A 140 16.76 -0.12 0.39
N TRP A 141 17.79 -0.94 0.49
CA TRP A 141 17.72 -2.24 1.16
C TRP A 141 18.46 -2.21 2.49
N GLN A 142 17.87 -2.84 3.51
CA GLN A 142 18.60 -3.38 4.65
C GLN A 142 19.07 -4.81 4.28
N PRO A 143 20.38 -5.06 4.22
CA PRO A 143 20.91 -6.38 3.85
C PRO A 143 20.61 -7.53 4.83
N ILE A 144 19.97 -7.25 5.97
CA ILE A 144 19.47 -8.25 6.92
C ILE A 144 17.95 -8.18 6.93
N GLN A 145 17.30 -9.32 6.69
CA GLN A 145 15.85 -9.41 6.55
C GLN A 145 15.30 -10.23 7.70
N LEU A 146 14.34 -9.66 8.43
CA LEU A 146 13.86 -10.22 9.69
C LEU A 146 12.53 -10.92 9.54
N ASN A 147 12.32 -12.00 10.31
CA ASN A 147 11.04 -12.64 10.53
C ASN A 147 10.73 -12.76 12.04
N ALA A 148 9.46 -12.96 12.36
CA ALA A 148 9.00 -13.08 13.75
C ALA A 148 8.64 -14.54 14.04
N LEU A 149 9.39 -15.19 14.94
CA LEU A 149 9.22 -16.61 15.24
C LEU A 149 8.83 -16.85 16.69
N LEU A 150 7.96 -17.82 16.91
CA LEU A 150 7.55 -18.23 18.24
C LEU A 150 8.45 -19.36 18.76
N ARG A 151 9.36 -19.03 19.68
CA ARG A 151 10.26 -19.97 20.36
C ARG A 151 9.98 -19.95 21.86
N ASN A 152 9.77 -21.12 22.47
CA ASN A 152 9.55 -21.23 23.93
C ASN A 152 8.49 -20.28 24.49
N LYS A 153 7.38 -20.09 23.75
CA LYS A 153 6.29 -19.15 24.09
C LYS A 153 6.68 -17.67 24.07
N ARG A 154 7.83 -17.30 23.53
CA ARG A 154 8.28 -15.93 23.28
C ARG A 154 8.33 -15.67 21.78
N LEU A 155 7.90 -14.48 21.37
CA LEU A 155 8.10 -14.00 20.00
C LEU A 155 9.51 -13.42 19.90
N VAL A 156 10.28 -13.83 18.90
CA VAL A 156 11.66 -13.38 18.69
C VAL A 156 11.83 -12.80 17.29
N ALA A 157 12.64 -11.75 17.17
CA ALA A 157 13.12 -11.28 15.88
C ALA A 157 14.28 -12.18 15.43
N ASN A 158 14.12 -12.84 14.29
CA ASN A 158 15.09 -13.77 13.75
C ASN A 158 15.58 -13.28 12.39
N VAL A 159 16.87 -13.41 12.13
CA VAL A 159 17.42 -13.17 10.79
C VAL A 159 16.94 -14.27 9.86
N ALA A 160 16.01 -13.93 8.98
CA ALA A 160 15.37 -14.85 8.06
C ALA A 160 16.29 -15.17 6.87
N TYR A 161 16.93 -14.13 6.31
CA TYR A 161 17.96 -14.26 5.29
C TYR A 161 18.84 -13.00 5.24
N VAL A 162 19.93 -13.08 4.47
CA VAL A 162 20.82 -11.95 4.18
C VAL A 162 20.93 -11.72 2.68
N LYS A 163 21.09 -10.46 2.26
CA LYS A 163 21.32 -10.08 0.86
C LYS A 163 22.80 -9.77 0.64
N ASN A 164 23.63 -10.82 0.60
CA ASN A 164 25.08 -10.70 0.36
C ASN A 164 25.44 -10.31 -1.08
N ASP A 165 24.50 -10.44 -2.01
CA ASP A 165 24.57 -9.92 -3.37
C ASP A 165 24.42 -8.39 -3.42
N VAL A 166 23.70 -7.81 -2.46
CA VAL A 166 23.55 -6.35 -2.28
C VAL A 166 24.67 -5.77 -1.41
N TRP A 167 25.02 -6.45 -0.32
CA TRP A 167 26.08 -6.04 0.60
C TRP A 167 27.04 -7.21 0.91
N PRO A 168 28.23 -7.27 0.28
CA PRO A 168 29.15 -8.42 0.40
C PRO A 168 29.63 -8.74 1.82
N GLU A 169 29.58 -7.77 2.74
CA GLU A 169 29.94 -7.95 4.15
C GLU A 169 28.87 -8.71 4.95
N ALA A 170 27.65 -8.84 4.43
CA ALA A 170 26.59 -9.63 5.03
C ALA A 170 26.96 -11.12 5.04
N LYS A 171 26.81 -11.79 6.19
CA LYS A 171 27.24 -13.18 6.36
C LYS A 171 26.04 -14.12 6.42
N GLU A 172 26.03 -15.14 5.57
CA GLU A 172 25.04 -16.23 5.60
C GLU A 172 24.96 -16.92 6.97
N SER A 173 26.06 -16.93 7.72
CA SER A 173 26.10 -17.46 9.09
C SER A 173 25.22 -16.69 10.08
N TRP A 174 24.68 -15.52 9.72
CA TRP A 174 23.74 -14.77 10.54
C TRP A 174 22.31 -15.29 10.45
N VAL A 175 21.97 -16.07 9.42
CA VAL A 175 20.64 -16.66 9.26
C VAL A 175 20.34 -17.57 10.45
N GLY A 176 19.17 -17.39 11.05
CA GLY A 176 18.75 -18.10 12.27
C GLY A 176 19.21 -17.45 13.58
N CYS A 177 20.04 -16.41 13.54
CA CYS A 177 20.41 -15.66 14.74
C CYS A 177 19.23 -14.83 15.24
N GLU A 178 19.11 -14.73 16.56
CA GLU A 178 18.14 -13.87 17.22
C GLU A 178 18.70 -12.45 17.29
N VAL A 179 17.94 -11.48 16.78
CA VAL A 179 18.18 -10.06 16.99
C VAL A 179 17.60 -9.68 18.35
N THR A 180 18.47 -9.24 19.25
CA THR A 180 18.08 -8.87 20.62
C THR A 180 17.94 -7.37 20.82
N GLU A 181 18.70 -6.56 20.06
CA GLU A 181 18.58 -5.11 20.07
C GLU A 181 18.75 -4.51 18.67
N ILE A 182 18.05 -3.42 18.40
CA ILE A 182 18.22 -2.57 17.21
C ILE A 182 18.43 -1.14 17.70
N ASP A 183 19.54 -0.53 17.30
CA ASP A 183 19.95 0.83 17.71
C ASP A 183 19.95 1.03 19.24
N GLY A 184 20.33 -0.01 19.98
CA GLY A 184 20.41 -0.02 21.44
C GLY A 184 19.07 -0.12 22.16
N SER A 185 17.96 -0.31 21.43
CA SER A 185 16.63 -0.62 21.97
C SER A 185 16.34 -2.11 21.85
N GLU A 186 15.52 -2.68 22.74
CA GLU A 186 15.07 -4.07 22.62
C GLU A 186 14.42 -4.28 21.25
N ALA A 187 14.78 -5.37 20.56
CA ALA A 187 14.47 -5.52 19.14
C ALA A 187 12.96 -5.54 18.86
N MET A 188 12.17 -6.28 19.63
CA MET A 188 10.72 -6.36 19.42
C MET A 188 10.02 -5.04 19.72
N ASP A 189 10.43 -4.32 20.77
CA ASP A 189 9.90 -2.99 21.07
C ASP A 189 10.21 -1.98 19.96
N MET A 190 11.43 -2.01 19.42
CA MET A 190 11.83 -1.17 18.29
C MET A 190 11.00 -1.49 17.04
N ILE A 191 10.89 -2.77 16.68
CA ILE A 191 10.13 -3.24 15.50
C ILE A 191 8.66 -2.85 15.62
N VAL A 192 8.01 -3.09 16.76
CA VAL A 192 6.59 -2.72 16.97
C VAL A 192 6.39 -1.21 16.88
N ASN A 193 7.26 -0.42 17.52
CA ASN A 193 7.18 1.04 17.47
C ASN A 193 7.37 1.55 16.03
N TYR A 194 8.31 0.95 15.31
CA TYR A 194 8.62 1.28 13.93
C TYR A 194 7.43 0.97 13.01
N ALA A 195 6.85 -0.22 13.11
CA ALA A 195 5.67 -0.65 12.37
C ALA A 195 4.52 0.35 12.49
N VAL A 196 4.13 0.71 13.72
CA VAL A 196 2.97 1.57 13.97
C VAL A 196 3.19 3.01 13.49
N ASN A 197 4.45 3.47 13.44
CA ASN A 197 4.75 4.86 13.10
C ASN A 197 5.09 5.11 11.64
N ASN A 198 5.52 4.08 10.91
CA ASN A 198 5.99 4.21 9.53
C ASN A 198 5.12 3.44 8.52
N ASN A 199 4.20 2.59 8.97
CA ASN A 199 3.25 1.94 8.07
C ASN A 199 2.11 2.89 7.69
N GLY A 200 1.90 3.09 6.38
CA GLY A 200 0.83 3.91 5.82
C GLY A 200 -0.42 3.15 5.38
N GLU A 201 -0.48 1.83 5.59
CA GLU A 201 -1.48 0.95 4.96
C GLU A 201 -2.58 0.51 5.93
N SER A 202 -2.26 0.28 7.20
CA SER A 202 -3.21 -0.27 8.18
C SER A 202 -3.26 0.52 9.48
N LYS A 203 -4.44 0.51 10.10
CA LYS A 203 -4.70 1.03 11.45
C LYS A 203 -4.51 -0.04 12.53
N ASP A 204 -4.34 -1.32 12.16
CA ASP A 204 -4.10 -2.42 13.10
C ASP A 204 -2.60 -2.62 13.34
N ALA A 205 -2.18 -2.58 14.61
CA ALA A 205 -0.77 -2.70 14.97
C ALA A 205 -0.17 -4.08 14.61
N ASN A 206 -0.96 -5.16 14.57
CA ASN A 206 -0.48 -6.48 14.18
C ASN A 206 -0.31 -6.58 12.66
N THR A 207 -1.22 -5.98 11.89
CA THR A 207 -1.04 -5.87 10.43
C THR A 207 0.19 -5.03 10.13
N CYS A 208 0.35 -3.85 10.74
CA CYS A 208 1.55 -3.03 10.59
C CYS A 208 2.82 -3.83 10.92
N PHE A 209 2.80 -4.59 12.02
CA PHE A 209 3.91 -5.45 12.41
C PHE A 209 4.18 -6.52 11.35
N ASN A 210 3.14 -7.19 10.85
CA ASN A 210 3.30 -8.18 9.80
C ASN A 210 3.88 -7.54 8.53
N ASN A 211 3.44 -6.34 8.12
CA ASN A 211 3.95 -5.64 6.93
C ASN A 211 5.46 -5.39 6.94
N ILE A 212 6.10 -5.35 8.11
CA ILE A 212 7.55 -5.11 8.19
C ILE A 212 8.37 -6.36 8.51
N MET A 213 7.71 -7.52 8.67
CA MET A 213 8.35 -8.81 8.97
C MET A 213 8.18 -9.76 7.79
N ASN A 214 9.28 -10.35 7.34
CA ASN A 214 9.31 -11.30 6.22
C ASN A 214 8.86 -12.68 6.69
N THR A 215 8.11 -13.45 5.88
CA THR A 215 8.09 -14.92 5.97
C THR A 215 7.85 -15.51 4.58
N LYS A 216 8.45 -16.66 4.24
CA LYS A 216 8.22 -17.27 2.90
C LYS A 216 6.84 -17.86 2.74
N SER A 217 6.21 -18.22 3.86
CA SER A 217 4.86 -18.77 3.87
C SER A 217 3.81 -17.79 3.34
N TYR A 218 4.13 -16.50 3.18
CA TYR A 218 3.21 -15.50 2.62
C TYR A 218 2.97 -15.63 1.10
N PHE A 219 3.94 -16.04 0.27
CA PHE A 219 3.88 -15.81 -1.20
C PHE A 219 4.31 -16.96 -2.11
N HIS A 220 4.43 -18.20 -1.61
CA HIS A 220 5.11 -19.28 -2.37
C HIS A 220 6.56 -18.91 -2.74
N GLY A 221 7.18 -18.02 -1.95
CA GLY A 221 8.47 -17.36 -2.19
C GLY A 221 8.76 -16.32 -1.09
N TRP A 222 9.95 -15.72 -1.09
CA TRP A 222 10.25 -14.63 -0.16
C TRP A 222 9.43 -13.40 -0.52
N ASP A 223 8.71 -12.86 0.47
CA ASP A 223 8.21 -11.51 0.42
C ASP A 223 9.40 -10.56 0.51
N ASP A 224 9.84 -10.02 -0.61
CA ASP A 224 10.77 -8.88 -0.60
C ASP A 224 10.04 -7.58 -0.19
N GLY A 225 8.71 -7.65 0.05
CA GLY A 225 7.73 -6.60 0.35
C GLY A 225 7.55 -6.23 1.84
N ALA A 226 8.52 -6.55 2.72
CA ALA A 226 8.55 -6.02 4.08
C ALA A 226 8.88 -4.51 4.10
N ASP A 227 7.87 -3.69 3.77
CA ASP A 227 7.97 -2.34 3.17
C ASP A 227 8.70 -1.26 3.97
N ASP A 228 9.07 -1.48 5.23
CA ASP A 228 9.67 -0.40 6.01
C ASP A 228 10.97 -0.76 6.76
N LEU A 229 11.18 -2.00 7.21
CA LEU A 229 12.42 -2.33 7.96
C LEU A 229 13.44 -3.07 7.09
N GLY A 230 12.96 -3.79 6.07
CA GLY A 230 13.79 -4.56 5.15
C GLY A 230 14.17 -3.78 3.90
N TYR A 231 13.29 -2.90 3.41
CA TYR A 231 13.62 -1.98 2.33
C TYR A 231 12.79 -0.69 2.45
N HIS A 232 13.12 0.33 1.66
CA HIS A 232 12.35 1.57 1.53
C HIS A 232 12.33 2.06 0.09
N ARG A 233 11.25 2.78 -0.26
CA ARG A 233 11.12 3.51 -1.54
C ARG A 233 11.42 4.99 -1.42
N PHE A 234 11.50 5.49 -0.19
CA PHE A 234 12.02 6.81 0.13
C PHE A 234 13.42 6.68 0.70
N LEU A 235 14.18 7.78 0.68
CA LEU A 235 15.48 7.77 1.32
C LEU A 235 15.31 7.53 2.84
N PRO A 236 15.96 6.51 3.42
CA PRO A 236 15.87 6.24 4.84
C PRO A 236 16.35 7.44 5.69
N ALA A 237 15.76 7.63 6.87
CA ALA A 237 16.11 8.75 7.75
C ALA A 237 17.56 8.69 8.28
N GLN A 238 18.17 7.50 8.28
CA GLN A 238 19.53 7.27 8.73
C GLN A 238 20.28 6.31 7.79
N GLU A 239 21.61 6.39 7.81
CA GLU A 239 22.48 5.63 6.90
C GLU A 239 22.60 4.14 7.27
N PHE A 240 22.47 3.80 8.55
CA PHE A 240 22.65 2.44 9.05
C PHE A 240 21.77 2.15 10.27
N HIS A 241 21.53 0.87 10.55
CA HIS A 241 21.03 0.37 11.82
C HIS A 241 22.11 -0.47 12.50
N ASN A 242 22.17 -0.44 13.84
CA ASN A 242 23.00 -1.34 14.63
C ASN A 242 22.17 -2.52 15.13
N TYR A 243 22.51 -3.73 14.68
CA TYR A 243 21.84 -4.97 15.11
C TYR A 243 22.73 -5.72 16.11
N THR A 244 22.26 -5.86 17.35
CA THR A 244 22.87 -6.76 18.34
C THR A 244 22.20 -8.12 18.22
N MET A 245 22.98 -9.14 17.90
CA MET A 245 22.51 -10.48 17.60
C MET A 245 23.20 -11.54 18.45
N ARG A 246 22.53 -12.67 18.66
CA ARG A 246 23.10 -13.90 19.21
C ARG A 246 22.74 -15.08 18.34
N CYS A 247 23.71 -15.92 18.02
CA CYS A 247 23.53 -17.05 17.12
C CYS A 247 23.46 -18.39 17.89
N PRO A 248 22.60 -19.33 17.49
CA PRO A 248 22.56 -20.66 18.11
C PRO A 248 23.93 -21.33 18.00
N LYS A 249 24.35 -22.03 19.05
CA LYS A 249 25.59 -22.79 19.03
C LYS A 249 25.51 -23.85 17.94
N SER A 250 26.63 -24.08 17.27
CA SER A 250 26.74 -25.09 16.22
C SER A 250 26.22 -26.46 16.71
N GLY A 251 25.30 -27.05 15.95
CA GLY A 251 24.69 -28.34 16.28
C GLY A 251 23.49 -28.27 17.24
N THR A 252 23.08 -27.07 17.67
CA THR A 252 21.87 -26.86 18.48
C THR A 252 20.76 -26.21 17.66
N LEU A 253 19.51 -26.52 18.02
CA LEU A 253 18.34 -25.84 17.50
C LEU A 253 18.09 -24.57 18.32
N PRO A 254 17.59 -23.48 17.71
CA PRO A 254 17.28 -22.24 18.43
C PRO A 254 16.38 -22.42 19.67
N ILE A 255 15.45 -23.39 19.62
CA ILE A 255 14.54 -23.71 20.74
C ILE A 255 15.25 -24.25 21.99
N GLN A 256 16.51 -24.69 21.88
CA GLN A 256 17.31 -25.19 23.00
C GLN A 256 17.93 -24.08 23.86
N GLU A 257 17.84 -22.81 23.43
CA GLU A 257 18.37 -21.63 24.13
C GLU A 257 19.89 -21.67 24.39
N GLU A 258 20.64 -22.39 23.57
CA GLU A 258 22.09 -22.45 23.61
C GLU A 258 22.69 -21.52 22.56
N TYR A 259 23.06 -20.29 22.96
CA TYR A 259 23.60 -19.27 22.06
C TYR A 259 25.08 -18.98 22.33
N ASP A 260 25.78 -18.52 21.29
CA ASP A 260 27.09 -17.88 21.42
C ASP A 260 26.96 -16.47 22.04
N ALA A 261 28.09 -15.88 22.43
CA ALA A 261 28.11 -14.53 22.98
C ALA A 261 27.52 -13.52 21.97
N PRO A 262 26.66 -12.57 22.41
CA PRO A 262 26.11 -11.57 21.52
C PRO A 262 27.19 -10.70 20.87
N PHE A 263 26.91 -10.23 19.66
CA PHE A 263 27.76 -9.29 18.92
C PHE A 263 26.89 -8.26 18.19
N THR A 264 27.45 -7.08 17.94
CA THR A 264 26.76 -5.98 17.24
C THR A 264 27.37 -5.76 15.87
N VAL A 265 26.53 -5.56 14.86
CA VAL A 265 26.92 -5.23 13.49
C VAL A 265 26.22 -3.93 13.09
N GLN A 266 26.98 -3.01 12.51
CA GLN A 266 26.44 -1.83 11.84
C GLN A 266 26.11 -2.20 10.40
N VAL A 267 24.84 -2.10 10.03
CA VAL A 267 24.32 -2.55 8.74
C VAL A 267 23.83 -1.32 7.96
N PRO A 268 24.45 -1.00 6.81
CA PRO A 268 24.10 0.17 6.02
C PRO A 268 22.84 -0.07 5.19
N TRP A 269 22.14 1.02 4.89
CA TRP A 269 21.19 1.05 3.78
C TRP A 269 21.96 1.10 2.46
N ILE A 270 21.63 0.20 1.54
CA ILE A 270 22.22 0.15 0.20
C ILE A 270 21.16 0.49 -0.82
N ALA A 271 21.44 1.48 -1.67
CA ALA A 271 20.51 1.91 -2.70
C ALA A 271 20.66 1.05 -3.96
N GLN A 272 19.59 0.44 -4.43
CA GLN A 272 19.46 -0.10 -5.78
C GLN A 272 19.18 1.05 -6.74
N VAL A 273 20.03 1.17 -7.76
CA VAL A 273 20.03 2.30 -8.69
C VAL A 273 19.17 1.95 -9.91
N PRO A 274 18.22 2.82 -10.33
CA PRO A 274 17.43 2.56 -11.52
C PRO A 274 18.31 2.53 -12.78
N PRO A 275 18.01 1.67 -13.77
CA PRO A 275 18.72 1.71 -15.03
C PRO A 275 18.37 2.99 -15.83
N SER A 276 19.07 3.20 -16.94
CA SER A 276 18.66 4.16 -18.00
C SER A 276 18.79 5.65 -17.68
N PHE A 277 19.80 6.04 -16.89
CA PHE A 277 20.25 7.44 -16.83
C PHE A 277 21.78 7.57 -16.85
N GLN A 278 22.29 8.73 -17.27
CA GLN A 278 23.74 9.03 -17.33
C GLN A 278 24.14 10.29 -16.56
N THR A 279 23.22 11.22 -16.38
CA THR A 279 23.41 12.53 -15.74
C THR A 279 22.14 12.91 -14.98
N ALA A 280 22.22 13.91 -14.10
CA ALA A 280 21.06 14.47 -13.43
C ALA A 280 20.02 15.02 -14.42
N ASP A 281 20.47 15.72 -15.48
CA ASP A 281 19.56 16.25 -16.52
C ASP A 281 18.81 15.12 -17.25
N ASN A 282 19.52 14.05 -17.57
CA ASN A 282 18.92 12.89 -18.22
C ASN A 282 17.97 12.16 -17.27
N TYR A 283 18.36 11.95 -16.00
CA TYR A 283 17.47 11.40 -14.96
C TYR A 283 16.17 12.20 -14.86
N TRP A 284 16.27 13.54 -14.81
CA TRP A 284 15.12 14.43 -14.74
C TRP A 284 14.18 14.25 -15.93
N SER A 285 14.72 14.31 -17.15
CA SER A 285 13.90 14.14 -18.38
C SER A 285 13.24 12.77 -18.46
N THR A 286 13.89 11.74 -17.91
CA THR A 286 13.40 10.36 -17.98
C THR A 286 12.35 10.07 -16.92
N PHE A 287 12.53 10.52 -15.67
CA PHE A 287 11.69 10.08 -14.53
C PHE A 287 10.87 11.18 -13.89
N CYS A 288 11.25 12.45 -14.02
CA CYS A 288 10.68 13.55 -13.24
C CYS A 288 9.79 14.48 -14.08
N GLN A 289 10.19 14.74 -15.33
CA GLN A 289 9.49 15.68 -16.19
C GLN A 289 8.12 15.15 -16.63
N SER A 290 7.05 15.89 -16.30
CA SER A 290 5.72 15.67 -16.86
C SER A 290 5.49 16.53 -18.10
N ALA A 291 4.67 16.03 -19.04
CA ALA A 291 4.12 16.81 -20.14
C ALA A 291 3.29 18.01 -19.64
N HIS A 292 2.77 17.93 -18.42
CA HIS A 292 1.88 18.91 -17.79
C HIS A 292 2.58 20.04 -17.02
N GLN A 293 3.90 20.02 -16.92
CA GLN A 293 4.69 20.96 -16.10
C GLN A 293 4.37 22.46 -16.34
N ASN A 294 3.94 22.82 -17.55
CA ASN A 294 3.69 24.21 -17.94
C ASN A 294 2.21 24.53 -18.18
N ASP A 295 1.28 23.62 -17.89
CA ASP A 295 -0.14 23.82 -18.20
C ASP A 295 -0.71 25.03 -17.46
N HIS A 296 -0.27 25.25 -16.21
CA HIS A 296 -0.64 26.41 -15.40
C HIS A 296 -0.16 27.76 -15.97
N LYS A 297 0.94 27.78 -16.74
CA LYS A 297 1.45 29.00 -17.40
C LYS A 297 0.71 29.31 -18.72
N ASN A 298 0.02 28.33 -19.29
CA ASN A 298 -0.67 28.42 -20.57
C ASN A 298 -2.19 28.70 -20.48
N ILE A 299 -2.74 28.79 -19.25
CA ILE A 299 -4.18 29.03 -18.96
C ILE A 299 -4.77 30.24 -19.71
N THR A 300 -3.95 31.22 -20.10
CA THR A 300 -4.45 32.45 -20.75
C THR A 300 -4.82 32.30 -22.24
N LYS A 301 -4.56 31.16 -22.92
CA LYS A 301 -4.79 31.07 -24.40
C LYS A 301 -5.29 29.75 -25.01
N ARG A 302 -5.52 28.65 -24.28
CA ARG A 302 -6.01 27.39 -24.88
C ARG A 302 -6.95 26.60 -23.98
N THR A 303 -7.88 25.87 -24.61
CA THR A 303 -8.54 24.70 -24.03
C THR A 303 -7.48 23.75 -23.50
N ILE A 304 -7.56 23.41 -22.21
CA ILE A 304 -6.70 22.38 -21.59
C ILE A 304 -7.14 21.03 -22.15
N HIS A 305 -6.17 20.26 -22.65
CA HIS A 305 -6.32 18.86 -23.05
C HIS A 305 -5.22 18.08 -22.36
N TYR A 306 -5.58 16.97 -21.72
CA TYR A 306 -4.60 16.14 -21.03
C TYR A 306 -3.80 15.25 -21.98
N ASP A 307 -2.56 14.93 -21.62
CA ASP A 307 -1.73 13.98 -22.35
C ASP A 307 -2.17 12.58 -21.91
N LEU A 308 -3.16 12.04 -22.62
CA LEU A 308 -3.73 10.73 -22.32
C LEU A 308 -2.69 9.60 -22.40
N HIS A 309 -1.60 9.78 -23.15
CA HIS A 309 -0.54 8.78 -23.20
C HIS A 309 0.25 8.77 -21.88
N GLU A 310 0.67 9.93 -21.39
CA GLU A 310 1.36 10.01 -20.09
C GLU A 310 0.45 9.54 -18.94
N LEU A 311 -0.81 9.99 -18.90
CA LEU A 311 -1.75 9.57 -17.85
C LEU A 311 -1.96 8.05 -17.83
N LYS A 312 -2.08 7.43 -19.01
CA LYS A 312 -2.21 5.98 -19.12
C LYS A 312 -0.96 5.25 -18.63
N THR A 313 0.22 5.67 -19.07
CA THR A 313 1.51 5.11 -18.62
C THR A 313 1.71 5.24 -17.11
N ILE A 314 1.29 6.36 -16.52
CA ILE A 314 1.25 6.56 -15.07
C ILE A 314 0.29 5.55 -14.41
N HIS A 315 -0.94 5.47 -14.90
CA HIS A 315 -1.98 4.61 -14.32
C HIS A 315 -1.57 3.14 -14.33
N GLU A 316 -1.02 2.67 -15.44
CA GLU A 316 -0.54 1.29 -15.64
C GLU A 316 0.74 0.96 -14.86
N GLY A 317 1.38 1.96 -14.23
CA GLY A 317 2.60 1.77 -13.43
C GLY A 317 3.86 1.53 -14.27
N GLU A 318 3.82 1.81 -15.57
CA GLU A 318 4.93 1.65 -16.51
C GLU A 318 6.04 2.73 -16.35
N VAL A 319 5.89 3.60 -15.35
CA VAL A 319 6.80 4.69 -15.00
C VAL A 319 8.00 4.28 -14.12
N PHE A 320 8.00 3.07 -13.57
CA PHE A 320 9.05 2.59 -12.67
C PHE A 320 10.08 1.74 -13.42
N ALA A 321 11.35 2.15 -13.39
CA ALA A 321 12.42 1.49 -14.13
C ALA A 321 12.77 0.09 -13.58
N LEU A 322 12.70 -0.08 -12.25
CA LEU A 322 13.07 -1.33 -11.58
C LEU A 322 12.01 -2.44 -11.70
N ASN A 323 10.85 -2.15 -12.31
CA ASN A 323 9.82 -3.16 -12.62
C ASN A 323 10.15 -4.03 -13.85
N SER A 324 11.22 -3.72 -14.59
CA SER A 324 11.45 -4.25 -15.94
C SER A 324 12.18 -5.61 -16.03
N ASP A 325 12.70 -6.15 -14.92
CA ASP A 325 13.47 -7.42 -14.89
C ASP A 325 12.70 -8.62 -14.27
N GLY A 326 11.37 -8.52 -14.16
CA GLY A 326 10.54 -9.62 -13.63
C GLY A 326 10.61 -9.80 -12.11
N VAL A 327 11.25 -8.87 -11.40
CA VAL A 327 11.05 -8.68 -9.96
C VAL A 327 9.84 -7.77 -9.82
N ASN A 328 8.68 -8.35 -9.52
CA ASN A 328 7.54 -7.61 -8.99
C ASN A 328 7.95 -7.04 -7.63
N VAL A 329 8.65 -5.91 -7.59
CA VAL A 329 8.82 -5.16 -6.35
C VAL A 329 7.48 -4.48 -6.07
N ALA A 330 6.58 -5.26 -5.49
CA ALA A 330 5.27 -4.91 -4.92
C ALA A 330 4.85 -3.47 -5.19
N SER A 331 4.24 -3.14 -6.33
CA SER A 331 3.54 -1.85 -6.41
C SER A 331 2.57 -1.78 -5.21
N ASN A 332 2.74 -0.86 -4.25
CA ASN A 332 1.80 -0.56 -3.14
C ASN A 332 0.47 0.01 -3.65
N ALA A 333 0.01 -0.49 -4.78
CA ALA A 333 -1.08 0.04 -5.54
C ALA A 333 -1.56 -1.08 -6.45
N VAL A 334 -2.35 -2.01 -5.88
CA VAL A 334 -3.29 -2.94 -6.58
C VAL A 334 -2.78 -3.31 -7.99
N GLY A 335 -1.56 -3.84 -8.06
CA GLY A 335 -0.86 -4.03 -9.33
C GLY A 335 -1.18 -5.40 -9.91
N ASN A 336 -1.38 -5.44 -11.23
CA ASN A 336 -1.71 -6.61 -12.04
C ASN A 336 -0.86 -7.84 -11.66
N SER A 337 -1.44 -8.74 -10.87
CA SER A 337 -0.86 -10.04 -10.61
C SER A 337 -1.03 -10.88 -11.88
N ARG A 338 0.03 -11.10 -12.65
CA ARG A 338 0.00 -12.05 -13.78
C ARG A 338 0.33 -13.44 -13.25
N GLY A 339 -0.64 -14.34 -13.18
CA GLY A 339 -0.44 -15.71 -12.67
C GLY A 339 -1.74 -16.38 -12.24
N PRO A 340 -1.68 -17.58 -11.63
CA PRO A 340 -2.86 -18.19 -11.03
C PRO A 340 -3.34 -17.33 -9.85
N TYR A 341 -4.48 -16.64 -10.02
CA TYR A 341 -5.11 -15.83 -8.97
C TYR A 341 -5.60 -16.66 -7.78
N ILE A 342 -5.82 -17.95 -8.02
CA ILE A 342 -6.40 -18.89 -7.07
C ILE A 342 -5.84 -20.30 -7.25
N GLU A 343 -5.61 -20.99 -6.13
CA GLU A 343 -5.20 -22.40 -6.11
C GLU A 343 -6.08 -23.24 -5.17
N PHE A 344 -6.39 -24.48 -5.59
CA PHE A 344 -7.14 -25.46 -4.81
C PHE A 344 -6.26 -26.65 -4.45
N ILE A 345 -5.96 -26.80 -3.17
CA ILE A 345 -4.98 -27.77 -2.67
C ILE A 345 -5.65 -28.67 -1.64
N GLN A 346 -5.82 -29.95 -1.95
CA GLN A 346 -6.19 -30.95 -0.95
C GLN A 346 -4.94 -31.33 -0.15
N LEU A 347 -5.03 -31.24 1.19
CA LEU A 347 -3.94 -31.68 2.05
C LEU A 347 -3.81 -33.22 2.02
N THR A 348 -2.69 -33.74 2.50
CA THR A 348 -2.38 -35.18 2.45
C THR A 348 -2.28 -35.81 3.84
N GLY A 349 -2.33 -37.14 3.90
CA GLY A 349 -2.13 -37.88 5.15
C GLY A 349 -3.31 -37.69 6.11
N GLU A 350 -3.02 -37.40 7.39
CA GLU A 350 -4.04 -37.22 8.43
C GLU A 350 -4.99 -36.02 8.15
N ASN A 351 -4.60 -35.12 7.25
CA ASN A 351 -5.36 -33.93 6.89
C ASN A 351 -6.11 -34.06 5.55
N GLU A 352 -6.24 -35.26 4.96
CA GLU A 352 -6.83 -35.46 3.62
C GLU A 352 -8.28 -34.97 3.46
N LYS A 353 -8.99 -34.73 4.56
CA LYS A 353 -10.34 -34.17 4.59
C LYS A 353 -10.38 -32.64 4.60
N VAL A 354 -9.23 -31.98 4.56
CA VAL A 354 -9.10 -30.53 4.54
C VAL A 354 -8.59 -30.09 3.17
N GLY A 355 -9.30 -29.17 2.55
CA GLY A 355 -8.88 -28.45 1.36
C GLY A 355 -8.45 -27.02 1.70
N VAL A 356 -7.50 -26.49 0.96
CA VAL A 356 -7.07 -25.09 1.02
C VAL A 356 -7.48 -24.43 -0.28
N ILE A 357 -8.14 -23.28 -0.17
CA ILE A 357 -8.37 -22.35 -1.27
C ILE A 357 -7.49 -21.15 -0.98
N ASP A 358 -6.40 -21.03 -1.74
CA ASP A 358 -5.47 -19.92 -1.64
C ASP A 358 -5.83 -18.87 -2.70
N ILE A 359 -6.21 -17.66 -2.27
CA ILE A 359 -6.55 -16.55 -3.17
C ILE A 359 -5.49 -15.47 -3.01
N GLN A 360 -4.57 -15.43 -3.94
CA GLN A 360 -3.38 -14.57 -3.86
C GLN A 360 -3.70 -13.11 -4.16
N SER A 361 -4.65 -12.85 -5.07
CA SER A 361 -5.05 -11.48 -5.43
C SER A 361 -6.42 -11.45 -6.10
N PHE A 362 -7.16 -10.35 -5.89
CA PHE A 362 -8.32 -10.01 -6.72
C PHE A 362 -7.94 -9.06 -7.87
N SER A 363 -6.67 -8.66 -8.05
CA SER A 363 -6.21 -7.80 -9.15
C SER A 363 -6.21 -8.56 -10.49
N ILE A 364 -7.40 -8.98 -10.91
CA ILE A 364 -7.66 -9.86 -12.04
C ILE A 364 -7.73 -9.01 -13.31
N ALA A 365 -6.87 -9.32 -14.27
CA ALA A 365 -6.93 -8.69 -15.59
C ALA A 365 -8.27 -9.00 -16.27
N SER A 366 -8.78 -8.07 -17.08
CA SER A 366 -10.11 -8.22 -17.69
C SER A 366 -10.23 -9.50 -18.55
N GLU A 367 -9.15 -9.86 -19.25
CA GLU A 367 -9.03 -11.07 -20.05
C GLU A 367 -9.01 -12.37 -19.23
N ASP A 368 -8.67 -12.31 -17.94
CA ASP A 368 -8.53 -13.47 -17.08
C ASP A 368 -9.77 -13.74 -16.21
N ARG A 369 -10.76 -12.83 -16.21
CA ARG A 369 -11.99 -12.95 -15.39
C ARG A 369 -12.71 -14.28 -15.61
N GLN A 370 -12.83 -14.72 -16.86
CA GLN A 370 -13.46 -16.00 -17.18
C GLN A 370 -12.70 -17.17 -16.54
N ALA A 371 -11.37 -17.21 -16.72
CA ALA A 371 -10.52 -18.26 -16.17
C ALA A 371 -10.63 -18.32 -14.64
N PHE A 372 -10.61 -17.17 -13.96
CA PHE A 372 -10.82 -17.07 -12.52
C PHE A 372 -12.13 -17.74 -12.08
N THR A 373 -13.25 -17.43 -12.76
CA THR A 373 -14.55 -18.02 -12.39
C THR A 373 -14.64 -19.52 -12.67
N ASP A 374 -14.06 -19.98 -13.78
CA ASP A 374 -14.03 -21.39 -14.15
C ASP A 374 -13.17 -22.21 -13.19
N ASP A 375 -11.98 -21.69 -12.83
CA ASP A 375 -11.05 -22.33 -11.89
C ASP A 375 -11.67 -22.41 -10.48
N PHE A 376 -12.36 -21.36 -10.03
CA PHE A 376 -13.07 -21.36 -8.76
C PHE A 376 -14.12 -22.48 -8.68
N ILE A 377 -14.97 -22.59 -9.70
CA ILE A 377 -16.04 -23.59 -9.75
C ILE A 377 -15.46 -25.01 -9.89
N ALA A 378 -14.50 -25.20 -10.81
CA ALA A 378 -13.87 -26.49 -11.02
C ALA A 378 -13.12 -26.97 -9.77
N GLY A 379 -12.49 -26.06 -9.04
CA GLY A 379 -11.83 -26.33 -7.76
C GLY A 379 -12.79 -26.85 -6.70
N LEU A 380 -13.95 -26.20 -6.54
CA LEU A 380 -15.00 -26.65 -5.62
C LEU A 380 -15.56 -28.03 -6.01
N GLU A 381 -15.87 -28.26 -7.28
CA GLU A 381 -16.33 -29.56 -7.78
C GLU A 381 -15.30 -30.67 -7.55
N ASN A 382 -14.01 -30.36 -7.68
CA ASN A 382 -12.92 -31.29 -7.40
C ASN A 382 -12.82 -31.61 -5.90
N PHE A 383 -12.96 -30.61 -5.02
CA PHE A 383 -13.01 -30.81 -3.58
C PHE A 383 -14.21 -31.67 -3.16
N GLU A 384 -15.38 -31.47 -3.77
CA GLU A 384 -16.55 -32.32 -3.55
C GLU A 384 -16.28 -33.77 -3.97
N ALA A 385 -15.75 -33.98 -5.18
CA ALA A 385 -15.43 -35.30 -5.71
C ALA A 385 -14.39 -36.05 -4.87
N LYS A 386 -13.44 -35.33 -4.26
CA LYS A 386 -12.42 -35.87 -3.35
C LYS A 386 -12.89 -36.05 -1.91
N GLY A 387 -14.12 -35.62 -1.60
CA GLY A 387 -14.69 -35.76 -0.27
C GLY A 387 -14.00 -34.89 0.78
N VAL A 388 -13.59 -33.69 0.40
CA VAL A 388 -13.15 -32.64 1.34
C VAL A 388 -14.32 -32.24 2.24
N GLU A 389 -14.07 -32.11 3.53
CA GLU A 389 -15.08 -31.83 4.57
C GLU A 389 -14.88 -30.47 5.23
N LYS A 390 -13.66 -29.94 5.22
CA LYS A 390 -13.31 -28.61 5.77
C LYS A 390 -12.48 -27.83 4.76
N ILE A 391 -12.65 -26.51 4.75
CA ILE A 391 -11.93 -25.59 3.88
C ILE A 391 -11.17 -24.57 4.72
N ILE A 392 -9.89 -24.39 4.42
CA ILE A 392 -9.12 -23.21 4.80
C ILE A 392 -9.19 -22.27 3.60
N LEU A 393 -9.79 -21.10 3.79
CA LEU A 393 -9.78 -20.01 2.81
C LEU A 393 -8.62 -19.09 3.17
N ASP A 394 -7.47 -19.28 2.52
CA ASP A 394 -6.28 -18.47 2.76
C ASP A 394 -6.36 -17.18 1.94
N LEU A 395 -6.38 -16.08 2.67
CA LEU A 395 -6.45 -14.70 2.19
C LEU A 395 -5.22 -13.90 2.67
N SER A 396 -4.19 -14.59 3.14
CA SER A 396 -2.96 -13.95 3.60
C SER A 396 -2.32 -13.16 2.46
N SER A 397 -1.86 -11.94 2.74
CA SER A 397 -1.17 -11.06 1.78
C SER A 397 -1.98 -10.66 0.52
N ASN A 398 -3.29 -10.93 0.47
CA ASN A 398 -4.15 -10.51 -0.63
C ASN A 398 -4.59 -9.04 -0.49
N GLY A 399 -3.95 -8.13 -1.22
CA GLY A 399 -4.24 -6.70 -1.17
C GLY A 399 -5.59 -6.25 -1.77
N GLY A 400 -6.37 -7.16 -2.37
CA GLY A 400 -7.65 -6.85 -3.02
C GLY A 400 -7.56 -6.76 -4.55
N GLY A 401 -8.43 -5.94 -5.17
CA GLY A 401 -8.58 -5.82 -6.62
C GLY A 401 -10.04 -5.74 -7.07
N ASP A 402 -10.43 -6.47 -8.11
CA ASP A 402 -11.76 -6.46 -8.74
C ASP A 402 -12.87 -6.84 -7.75
N ALA A 403 -13.66 -5.84 -7.32
CA ALA A 403 -14.73 -6.01 -6.34
C ALA A 403 -15.81 -7.01 -6.79
N CYS A 404 -16.09 -7.10 -8.09
CA CYS A 404 -17.12 -8.01 -8.62
C CYS A 404 -16.68 -9.48 -8.60
N ALA A 405 -15.37 -9.75 -8.70
CA ALA A 405 -14.84 -11.09 -8.45
C ALA A 405 -15.05 -11.52 -6.98
N GLY A 406 -14.96 -10.58 -6.04
CA GLY A 406 -15.31 -10.82 -4.64
C GLY A 406 -16.78 -11.17 -4.44
N GLU A 407 -17.69 -10.42 -5.07
CA GLU A 407 -19.13 -10.71 -5.05
C GLU A 407 -19.48 -12.07 -5.66
N PHE A 408 -18.84 -12.43 -6.77
CA PHE A 408 -18.96 -13.74 -7.39
C PHE A 408 -18.56 -14.86 -6.41
N LEU A 409 -17.44 -14.71 -5.70
CA LEU A 409 -16.98 -15.73 -4.74
C LEU A 409 -17.98 -15.94 -3.60
N ILE A 410 -18.43 -14.85 -2.97
CA ILE A 410 -19.37 -14.91 -1.83
C ILE A 410 -20.67 -15.59 -2.25
N SER A 411 -21.23 -15.16 -3.38
CA SER A 411 -22.49 -15.69 -3.89
C SER A 411 -22.40 -17.16 -4.29
N THR A 412 -21.24 -17.59 -4.80
CA THR A 412 -20.98 -19.00 -5.15
C THR A 412 -20.84 -19.89 -3.91
N PHE A 413 -20.27 -19.38 -2.81
CA PHE A 413 -20.09 -20.13 -1.56
C PHE A 413 -21.35 -20.26 -0.71
N PHE A 414 -22.05 -19.15 -0.44
CA PHE A 414 -23.10 -19.11 0.60
C PHE A 414 -24.38 -18.38 0.19
N ASN A 415 -24.61 -18.23 -1.12
CA ASN A 415 -25.65 -17.39 -1.74
C ASN A 415 -25.43 -15.88 -1.49
N SER A 416 -26.09 -15.05 -2.32
CA SER A 416 -26.04 -13.59 -2.19
C SER A 416 -26.52 -13.13 -0.80
N THR A 417 -25.70 -12.31 -0.16
CA THR A 417 -26.09 -11.48 0.98
C THR A 417 -26.53 -10.09 0.50
N PRO A 418 -27.35 -9.36 1.28
CA PRO A 418 -27.60 -7.95 0.98
C PRO A 418 -26.27 -7.22 0.77
N ASP A 419 -26.21 -6.43 -0.28
CA ASP A 419 -25.03 -5.61 -0.57
C ASP A 419 -24.68 -4.78 0.66
N TYR A 420 -23.39 -4.61 0.92
CA TYR A 420 -23.00 -3.65 1.94
C TYR A 420 -23.35 -2.26 1.43
N PRO A 421 -24.25 -1.53 2.13
CA PRO A 421 -24.54 -0.17 1.74
C PRO A 421 -23.26 0.66 1.80
N SER A 422 -23.12 1.54 0.82
CA SER A 422 -21.97 2.41 0.66
C SER A 422 -22.43 3.77 0.14
N ASP A 423 -21.65 4.81 0.37
CA ASP A 423 -21.94 6.14 -0.14
C ASP A 423 -20.66 6.91 -0.51
N VAL A 424 -20.89 7.98 -1.27
CA VAL A 424 -19.86 8.84 -1.83
C VAL A 424 -20.02 10.21 -1.19
N LYS A 425 -18.90 10.83 -0.81
CA LYS A 425 -18.89 12.20 -0.30
C LYS A 425 -19.40 13.15 -1.37
N TYR A 426 -20.36 14.00 -1.00
CA TYR A 426 -20.90 14.99 -1.91
C TYR A 426 -19.98 16.21 -2.02
N SER A 427 -19.72 16.63 -3.26
CA SER A 427 -19.17 17.95 -3.59
C SER A 427 -19.87 18.52 -4.82
N PRO A 428 -19.99 19.87 -4.94
CA PRO A 428 -20.56 20.49 -6.13
C PRO A 428 -19.79 20.16 -7.42
N PHE A 429 -18.49 19.91 -7.32
CA PHE A 429 -17.68 19.48 -8.46
C PHE A 429 -18.05 18.07 -8.89
N LEU A 430 -18.08 17.11 -7.95
CA LEU A 430 -18.41 15.73 -8.26
C LEU A 430 -19.87 15.57 -8.74
N GLU A 431 -20.78 16.43 -8.29
CA GLU A 431 -22.15 16.50 -8.83
C GLU A 431 -22.14 16.75 -10.34
N ARG A 432 -21.38 17.76 -10.80
CA ARG A 432 -21.28 18.07 -12.23
C ARG A 432 -20.66 16.92 -13.02
N VAL A 433 -19.66 16.24 -12.45
CA VAL A 433 -19.02 15.07 -13.06
C VAL A 433 -20.02 13.93 -13.24
N ILE A 434 -20.75 13.57 -12.19
CA ILE A 434 -21.73 12.48 -12.23
C ILE A 434 -22.90 12.84 -13.16
N GLU A 435 -23.42 14.07 -13.11
CA GLU A 435 -24.44 14.52 -14.05
C GLU A 435 -23.98 14.41 -15.50
N LYS A 436 -22.72 14.75 -15.79
CA LYS A 436 -22.14 14.60 -17.13
C LYS A 436 -21.97 13.14 -17.54
N ALA A 437 -21.52 12.28 -16.63
CA ALA A 437 -21.42 10.84 -16.87
C ALA A 437 -22.78 10.23 -17.27
N TYR A 438 -23.86 10.59 -16.59
CA TYR A 438 -25.22 10.16 -16.95
C TYR A 438 -25.74 10.77 -18.25
N GLN A 439 -25.37 12.01 -18.58
CA GLN A 439 -25.74 12.64 -19.87
C GLN A 439 -25.06 11.96 -21.06
N GLN A 440 -23.83 11.49 -20.88
CA GLN A 440 -23.02 10.88 -21.95
C GLN A 440 -23.05 9.35 -21.94
N GLU A 441 -23.66 8.72 -20.94
CA GLU A 441 -23.67 7.27 -20.73
C GLU A 441 -22.24 6.68 -20.74
N ASN A 442 -21.32 7.32 -20.01
CA ASN A 442 -19.90 6.94 -19.98
C ASN A 442 -19.33 6.98 -18.55
N THR A 443 -18.12 6.44 -18.37
CA THR A 443 -17.37 6.32 -17.11
C THR A 443 -18.04 5.43 -16.05
N LYS A 444 -17.32 5.15 -14.96
CA LYS A 444 -17.73 4.24 -13.88
C LYS A 444 -18.93 4.68 -13.05
N TRP A 445 -19.35 5.96 -13.13
CA TRP A 445 -20.43 6.49 -12.29
C TRP A 445 -21.81 5.86 -12.58
N LEU A 446 -21.91 5.05 -13.63
CA LEU A 446 -23.09 4.28 -14.02
C LEU A 446 -23.16 2.90 -13.37
N ASP A 447 -22.08 2.42 -12.75
CA ASP A 447 -21.94 1.05 -12.26
C ASP A 447 -22.65 0.80 -10.92
N TYR A 448 -23.47 1.74 -10.44
CA TYR A 448 -24.07 1.71 -9.10
C TYR A 448 -25.57 1.43 -9.12
N LYS A 449 -25.99 0.48 -8.27
CA LYS A 449 -27.40 0.21 -7.96
C LYS A 449 -27.92 1.23 -6.97
N SER A 450 -28.90 2.01 -7.40
CA SER A 450 -29.56 3.02 -6.56
C SER A 450 -31.08 2.83 -6.56
N SER A 451 -31.58 1.96 -5.69
CA SER A 451 -33.03 1.66 -5.60
C SER A 451 -33.85 2.91 -5.24
N GLY A 452 -34.81 3.26 -6.08
CA GLY A 452 -35.72 4.40 -5.85
C GLY A 452 -35.17 5.76 -6.32
N TYR A 453 -34.07 5.76 -7.07
CA TYR A 453 -33.46 6.96 -7.66
C TYR A 453 -33.29 6.79 -9.17
N ASP A 454 -33.62 7.85 -9.90
CA ASP A 454 -33.47 7.90 -11.36
C ASP A 454 -32.20 8.69 -11.72
N GLY A 455 -31.42 8.19 -12.68
CA GLY A 455 -30.20 8.85 -13.17
C GLY A 455 -29.22 9.20 -12.04
N SER A 456 -28.65 10.40 -12.09
CA SER A 456 -27.72 10.92 -11.06
C SER A 456 -28.39 11.32 -9.73
N SER A 457 -29.71 11.16 -9.57
CA SER A 457 -30.41 11.67 -8.38
C SER A 457 -30.08 10.93 -7.07
N TRP A 458 -29.43 9.78 -7.15
CA TRP A 458 -28.87 9.09 -5.98
C TRP A 458 -27.73 9.91 -5.34
N PHE A 459 -26.99 10.68 -6.14
CA PHE A 459 -25.90 11.52 -5.68
C PHE A 459 -26.40 12.89 -5.19
N THR A 460 -27.27 13.54 -5.97
CA THR A 460 -27.72 14.92 -5.69
C THR A 460 -28.69 15.02 -4.50
N LYS A 461 -29.44 13.95 -4.19
CA LYS A 461 -30.28 13.89 -2.99
C LYS A 461 -29.42 13.49 -1.80
N THR A 462 -28.80 14.44 -1.13
CA THR A 462 -27.81 14.12 -0.09
C THR A 462 -28.43 13.68 1.24
N LYS A 463 -27.69 12.88 2.01
CA LYS A 463 -27.84 12.72 3.46
C LYS A 463 -26.71 13.45 4.19
N GLU A 464 -26.94 13.81 5.44
CA GLU A 464 -25.93 14.43 6.29
C GLU A 464 -25.55 13.48 7.42
N TYR A 465 -24.25 13.28 7.59
CA TYR A 465 -23.67 12.55 8.72
C TYR A 465 -22.64 13.40 9.44
N THR A 466 -22.36 13.04 10.69
CA THR A 466 -21.22 13.62 11.41
C THR A 466 -19.99 12.77 11.10
N ARG A 467 -18.93 13.42 10.62
CA ARG A 467 -17.59 12.86 10.40
C ARG A 467 -16.59 13.78 11.09
N GLY A 468 -15.90 13.24 12.08
CA GLY A 468 -15.06 13.92 13.02
C GLY A 468 -15.85 14.99 13.76
N LYS A 469 -15.49 16.25 13.49
CA LYS A 469 -16.15 17.43 14.07
C LYS A 469 -17.09 18.14 13.09
N ASN A 470 -17.22 17.62 11.88
CA ASN A 470 -17.93 18.27 10.78
C ASN A 470 -19.23 17.53 10.44
N THR A 471 -20.22 18.29 9.98
CA THR A 471 -21.38 17.73 9.27
C THR A 471 -21.03 17.67 7.79
N VAL A 472 -21.04 16.46 7.24
CA VAL A 472 -20.64 16.18 5.85
C VAL A 472 -21.83 15.63 5.10
N LYS A 473 -21.97 16.04 3.84
CA LYS A 473 -23.00 15.54 2.94
C LYS A 473 -22.48 14.34 2.16
N PHE A 474 -23.34 13.35 2.01
CA PHE A 474 -23.08 12.13 1.25
C PHE A 474 -24.24 11.83 0.31
N SER A 475 -23.98 11.00 -0.69
CA SER A 475 -25.01 10.44 -1.55
C SER A 475 -26.03 9.61 -0.76
N GLN A 476 -27.09 9.20 -1.42
CA GLN A 476 -27.91 8.10 -0.91
C GLN A 476 -27.08 6.81 -0.93
N PRO A 477 -27.40 5.85 -0.04
CA PRO A 477 -26.75 4.55 -0.08
C PRO A 477 -26.93 3.87 -1.43
N VAL A 478 -25.82 3.40 -1.99
CA VAL A 478 -25.71 2.65 -3.24
C VAL A 478 -24.94 1.36 -3.01
N SER A 479 -25.03 0.45 -3.98
CA SER A 479 -24.19 -0.75 -4.07
C SER A 479 -23.61 -0.92 -5.47
N LEU A 480 -22.59 -1.75 -5.61
CA LEU A 480 -21.98 -2.06 -6.90
C LEU A 480 -22.87 -2.99 -7.73
N SER A 481 -23.14 -2.65 -9.00
CA SER A 481 -24.06 -3.42 -9.84
C SER A 481 -23.45 -4.76 -10.27
N CYS A 482 -22.18 -4.76 -10.66
CA CYS A 482 -21.48 -5.90 -11.27
C CYS A 482 -22.14 -6.49 -12.53
N ASP A 483 -23.19 -5.87 -13.09
CA ASP A 483 -23.88 -6.37 -14.27
C ASP A 483 -22.96 -6.37 -15.50
N GLY A 484 -22.26 -5.25 -15.75
CA GLY A 484 -21.28 -5.16 -16.84
C GLY A 484 -20.12 -6.16 -16.68
N TRP A 485 -19.73 -6.48 -15.45
CA TRP A 485 -18.75 -7.54 -15.18
C TRP A 485 -19.32 -8.92 -15.53
N GLN A 486 -20.55 -9.21 -15.12
CA GLN A 486 -21.25 -10.46 -15.43
C GLN A 486 -21.48 -10.66 -16.94
N ASP A 487 -21.71 -9.58 -17.68
CA ASP A 487 -21.86 -9.63 -19.15
C ASP A 487 -20.56 -10.04 -19.87
N THR A 488 -19.40 -9.90 -19.22
CA THR A 488 -18.10 -10.31 -19.79
C THR A 488 -17.76 -11.78 -19.59
N ILE A 489 -18.54 -12.52 -18.78
CA ILE A 489 -18.25 -13.91 -18.44
C ILE A 489 -19.45 -14.84 -18.68
N SER A 490 -19.17 -16.08 -19.03
CA SER A 490 -20.14 -17.18 -19.07
C SER A 490 -20.02 -18.00 -17.81
N THR A 491 -20.83 -17.67 -16.80
CA THR A 491 -20.72 -18.32 -15.49
C THR A 491 -21.51 -19.64 -15.46
N LYS A 492 -20.83 -20.77 -15.23
CA LYS A 492 -21.51 -22.00 -14.84
C LYS A 492 -22.20 -21.79 -13.49
N LYS A 493 -23.48 -22.15 -13.38
CA LYS A 493 -24.15 -22.11 -12.06
C LYS A 493 -23.59 -23.22 -11.18
N TYR A 494 -22.92 -22.84 -10.11
CA TYR A 494 -22.55 -23.72 -9.02
C TYR A 494 -23.38 -23.37 -7.78
N HIS A 495 -23.82 -24.40 -7.07
CA HIS A 495 -24.54 -24.24 -5.81
C HIS A 495 -23.84 -25.10 -4.77
N ASN A 496 -23.14 -24.45 -3.83
CA ASN A 496 -22.55 -25.16 -2.70
C ASN A 496 -23.64 -25.88 -1.90
N THR A 497 -23.56 -27.20 -1.84
CA THR A 497 -24.42 -28.04 -1.00
C THR A 497 -23.64 -28.81 0.06
N LYS A 498 -22.30 -28.72 0.03
CA LYS A 498 -21.39 -29.56 0.79
C LYS A 498 -20.93 -28.90 2.08
N TRP A 499 -20.54 -27.62 2.02
CA TRP A 499 -19.92 -26.91 3.15
C TRP A 499 -20.85 -25.85 3.69
N LYS A 500 -21.11 -25.87 4.99
CA LYS A 500 -21.72 -24.74 5.73
C LYS A 500 -20.63 -23.78 6.19
N SER A 501 -21.00 -22.58 6.66
CA SER A 501 -20.04 -21.58 7.14
C SER A 501 -19.07 -22.10 8.21
N SER A 502 -19.52 -23.00 9.09
CA SER A 502 -18.67 -23.62 10.15
C SER A 502 -17.74 -24.73 9.63
N ASP A 503 -17.78 -25.04 8.34
CA ASP A 503 -16.83 -25.91 7.66
C ASP A 503 -15.73 -25.13 6.95
N VAL A 504 -15.82 -23.80 6.90
CA VAL A 504 -14.84 -22.90 6.32
C VAL A 504 -14.15 -22.11 7.43
N LEU A 505 -12.84 -21.89 7.31
CA LEU A 505 -12.06 -21.01 8.17
C LEU A 505 -11.34 -19.99 7.29
N ILE A 506 -11.50 -18.70 7.56
CA ILE A 506 -10.66 -17.66 6.95
C ILE A 506 -9.29 -17.69 7.63
N LEU A 507 -8.22 -17.76 6.85
CA LEU A 507 -6.85 -17.57 7.33
C LEU A 507 -6.33 -16.26 6.74
N SER A 508 -5.85 -15.34 7.57
CA SER A 508 -5.22 -14.13 7.08
C SER A 508 -4.19 -13.59 8.07
N ASP A 509 -3.16 -12.96 7.51
CA ASP A 509 -2.12 -12.20 8.19
C ASP A 509 -2.51 -10.73 8.44
N GLY A 510 -3.78 -10.38 8.23
CA GLY A 510 -4.28 -9.02 8.43
C GLY A 510 -4.04 -8.10 7.23
N ARG A 511 -3.24 -8.52 6.24
CA ARG A 511 -2.98 -7.78 4.99
C ARG A 511 -4.08 -7.94 3.94
N CYS A 512 -5.06 -8.81 4.21
CA CYS A 512 -6.27 -8.94 3.40
C CYS A 512 -6.96 -7.57 3.28
N GLY A 513 -6.83 -6.96 2.11
CA GLY A 513 -7.04 -5.54 1.86
C GLY A 513 -8.16 -5.25 0.86
N SER A 514 -8.75 -4.05 0.90
CA SER A 514 -9.71 -3.58 -0.12
C SER A 514 -10.79 -4.64 -0.42
N THR A 515 -10.95 -5.09 -1.67
CA THR A 515 -11.88 -6.18 -2.03
C THR A 515 -11.72 -7.44 -1.17
N CYS A 516 -10.50 -7.87 -0.84
CA CYS A 516 -10.28 -9.00 0.05
C CYS A 516 -10.89 -8.73 1.44
N ALA A 517 -10.62 -7.54 2.00
CA ALA A 517 -11.14 -7.14 3.29
C ALA A 517 -12.68 -7.10 3.32
N ILE A 518 -13.31 -6.63 2.24
CA ILE A 518 -14.77 -6.66 2.08
C ILE A 518 -15.26 -8.11 2.04
N VAL A 519 -14.62 -9.00 1.26
CA VAL A 519 -14.96 -10.42 1.17
C VAL A 519 -14.85 -11.11 2.53
N ALA A 520 -13.70 -10.97 3.19
CA ALA A 520 -13.45 -11.57 4.50
C ALA A 520 -14.45 -11.05 5.54
N SER A 521 -14.73 -9.74 5.55
CA SER A 521 -15.70 -9.13 6.44
C SER A 521 -17.12 -9.64 6.16
N ARG A 522 -17.52 -9.80 4.90
CA ARG A 522 -18.82 -10.36 4.50
C ARG A 522 -18.99 -11.79 4.95
N LEU A 523 -17.98 -12.63 4.70
CA LEU A 523 -17.98 -14.02 5.15
C LEU A 523 -18.06 -14.11 6.68
N ARG A 524 -17.33 -13.26 7.40
CA ARG A 524 -17.29 -13.26 8.87
C ARG A 524 -18.55 -12.71 9.51
N LEU A 525 -19.04 -11.55 9.07
CA LEU A 525 -20.14 -10.83 9.70
C LEU A 525 -21.51 -11.31 9.23
N SER A 526 -21.68 -11.57 7.93
CA SER A 526 -22.97 -11.94 7.35
C SER A 526 -23.17 -13.46 7.31
N HIS A 527 -22.10 -14.22 7.06
CA HIS A 527 -22.17 -15.67 6.94
C HIS A 527 -21.64 -16.42 8.17
N GLN A 528 -21.10 -15.73 9.18
CA GLN A 528 -20.59 -16.35 10.42
C GLN A 528 -19.47 -17.39 10.19
N VAL A 529 -18.64 -17.17 9.17
CA VAL A 529 -17.42 -17.96 8.93
C VAL A 529 -16.34 -17.53 9.94
N PRO A 530 -15.77 -18.42 10.76
CA PRO A 530 -14.70 -18.05 11.69
C PRO A 530 -13.43 -17.60 10.97
N ALA A 531 -12.63 -16.75 11.61
CA ALA A 531 -11.37 -16.23 11.11
C ALA A 531 -10.19 -16.52 12.05
N MET A 532 -9.05 -16.88 11.48
CA MET A 532 -7.78 -17.08 12.17
C MET A 532 -6.77 -16.04 11.72
N GLY A 533 -6.20 -15.31 12.68
CA GLY A 533 -5.07 -14.41 12.45
C GLY A 533 -3.76 -15.19 12.35
N LEU A 534 -2.91 -14.82 11.39
CA LEU A 534 -1.60 -15.39 11.16
C LEU A 534 -0.49 -14.39 11.58
N GLY A 535 0.40 -14.81 12.47
CA GLY A 535 1.53 -13.98 12.91
C GLY A 535 1.12 -12.82 13.82
N GLY A 536 1.78 -11.68 13.69
CA GLY A 536 1.60 -10.44 14.42
C GLY A 536 2.11 -10.45 15.87
N ILE A 537 1.79 -9.38 16.61
CA ILE A 537 2.29 -9.13 17.98
C ILE A 537 1.62 -10.08 18.99
N ARG A 538 2.43 -10.91 19.67
CA ARG A 538 1.93 -11.88 20.65
C ARG A 538 1.24 -11.19 21.83
N GLY A 539 0.01 -11.64 22.13
CA GLY A 539 -0.77 -11.19 23.29
C GLY A 539 -1.83 -10.12 22.97
N ASN A 540 -1.76 -9.51 21.79
CA ASN A 540 -2.79 -8.59 21.32
C ASN A 540 -3.88 -9.33 20.54
N ARG A 541 -5.08 -8.72 20.45
CA ARG A 541 -6.07 -9.10 19.43
C ARG A 541 -5.60 -8.59 18.07
N MET A 542 -5.94 -9.30 17.01
CA MET A 542 -5.49 -9.03 15.64
C MET A 542 -6.69 -9.07 14.72
N GLN A 543 -6.80 -8.09 13.83
CA GLN A 543 -7.76 -8.15 12.73
C GLN A 543 -7.30 -9.11 11.64
N PHE A 544 -8.27 -9.77 11.00
CA PHE A 544 -8.00 -10.64 9.84
C PHE A 544 -8.04 -9.89 8.51
N ALA A 545 -8.33 -8.60 8.52
CA ALA A 545 -8.42 -7.75 7.33
C ALA A 545 -8.03 -6.31 7.70
N SER A 546 -7.68 -5.51 6.70
CA SER A 546 -7.32 -4.10 6.86
C SER A 546 -7.79 -3.27 5.67
N PHE A 547 -7.90 -1.94 5.86
CA PHE A 547 -8.27 -0.96 4.83
C PHE A 547 -9.40 -1.42 3.89
N PRO A 548 -10.56 -1.86 4.42
CA PRO A 548 -11.68 -2.29 3.59
C PRO A 548 -12.20 -1.19 2.67
N GLY A 549 -11.99 0.09 3.02
CA GLY A 549 -12.37 1.23 2.20
C GLY A 549 -13.81 1.11 1.70
N GLY A 550 -13.98 1.19 0.38
CA GLY A 550 -15.21 0.79 -0.28
C GLY A 550 -15.00 0.75 -1.79
N GLU A 551 -14.45 1.82 -2.35
CA GLU A 551 -13.84 1.85 -3.68
C GLU A 551 -12.83 3.01 -3.73
N SER A 552 -11.76 2.82 -4.50
CA SER A 552 -10.66 3.77 -4.63
C SER A 552 -10.44 4.18 -6.08
N ASP A 553 -9.78 5.31 -6.29
CA ASP A 553 -9.39 5.79 -7.61
C ASP A 553 -7.98 6.36 -7.60
N ARG A 554 -7.44 6.62 -8.80
CA ARG A 554 -6.20 7.38 -8.99
C ARG A 554 -6.44 8.64 -9.80
N LEU A 555 -5.59 9.64 -9.56
CA LEU A 555 -5.71 10.94 -10.22
C LEU A 555 -5.53 10.78 -11.73
N SER A 556 -4.58 9.95 -12.14
CA SER A 556 -4.38 9.58 -13.54
C SER A 556 -5.66 9.10 -14.24
N SER A 557 -6.40 8.15 -13.63
CA SER A 557 -7.66 7.63 -14.19
C SER A 557 -8.75 8.68 -14.19
N PHE A 558 -8.89 9.41 -13.08
CA PHE A 558 -9.93 10.43 -12.95
C PHE A 558 -9.73 11.58 -13.93
N LEU A 559 -8.49 11.99 -14.20
CA LEU A 559 -8.20 12.99 -15.22
C LEU A 559 -8.58 12.50 -16.63
N MET A 560 -8.37 11.21 -16.94
CA MET A 560 -8.86 10.62 -18.19
C MET A 560 -10.40 10.63 -18.27
N ASP A 561 -11.11 10.32 -17.17
CA ASP A 561 -12.56 10.46 -17.09
C ASP A 561 -13.00 11.92 -17.34
N LEU A 562 -12.31 12.91 -16.77
CA LEU A 562 -12.60 14.32 -17.03
C LEU A 562 -12.36 14.74 -18.48
N GLU A 563 -11.35 14.18 -19.16
CA GLU A 563 -11.16 14.43 -20.60
C GLU A 563 -12.32 13.82 -21.41
N ILE A 564 -12.73 12.60 -21.10
CA ILE A 564 -13.87 11.91 -21.75
C ILE A 564 -15.15 12.73 -21.60
N LEU A 565 -15.36 13.34 -20.44
CA LEU A 565 -16.58 14.11 -20.12
C LEU A 565 -16.53 15.58 -20.58
N ASP A 566 -15.47 16.02 -21.27
CA ASP A 566 -15.19 17.42 -21.63
C ASP A 566 -15.13 18.37 -20.41
N MET A 567 -14.59 17.89 -19.29
CA MET A 567 -14.55 18.59 -17.99
C MET A 567 -13.15 19.04 -17.54
N ALA A 568 -12.12 18.86 -18.38
CA ALA A 568 -10.75 19.30 -18.08
C ALA A 568 -10.61 20.81 -17.76
N ASN A 569 -11.54 21.65 -18.24
CA ASN A 569 -11.53 23.10 -18.02
C ASN A 569 -12.45 23.56 -16.86
N ASP A 570 -13.06 22.63 -16.12
CA ASP A 570 -13.86 22.99 -14.95
C ASP A 570 -12.95 23.65 -13.88
N PRO A 571 -13.33 24.80 -13.30
CA PRO A 571 -12.48 25.53 -12.35
C PRO A 571 -12.14 24.72 -11.08
N ASP A 572 -13.01 23.80 -10.70
CA ASP A 572 -12.84 22.97 -9.50
C ASP A 572 -12.14 21.64 -9.81
N ALA A 573 -11.90 21.32 -11.08
CA ALA A 573 -11.17 20.12 -11.46
C ALA A 573 -9.75 20.11 -10.85
N PRO A 574 -9.27 18.96 -10.32
CA PRO A 574 -7.87 18.81 -10.00
C PRO A 574 -7.03 18.88 -11.28
N ALA A 575 -5.84 19.46 -11.19
CA ALA A 575 -4.90 19.51 -12.31
C ALA A 575 -3.95 18.30 -12.27
N PRO A 576 -3.40 17.86 -13.40
CA PRO A 576 -2.25 16.95 -13.40
C PRO A 576 -1.09 17.54 -12.59
N PHE A 577 -0.24 16.68 -12.03
CA PHE A 577 0.94 17.15 -11.29
C PHE A 577 1.96 17.80 -12.25
N PRO A 578 2.65 18.88 -11.82
CA PRO A 578 3.66 19.54 -12.63
C PRO A 578 4.93 18.70 -12.82
N GLU A 579 5.15 17.74 -11.94
CA GLU A 579 6.17 16.69 -12.03
C GLU A 579 5.48 15.35 -12.10
N ARG A 580 6.15 14.35 -12.69
CA ARG A 580 5.53 13.04 -12.88
C ARG A 580 5.27 12.38 -11.54
N ALA A 581 4.00 12.31 -11.19
CA ALA A 581 3.49 11.71 -9.96
C ALA A 581 2.08 11.19 -10.20
N ASP A 582 1.59 10.36 -9.28
CA ASP A 582 0.19 9.98 -9.19
C ASP A 582 -0.29 10.06 -7.74
N MET A 583 -1.60 10.12 -7.56
CA MET A 583 -2.23 10.13 -6.25
C MET A 583 -3.42 9.18 -6.23
N GLY A 584 -3.50 8.33 -5.22
CA GLY A 584 -4.68 7.50 -4.94
C GLY A 584 -5.58 8.13 -3.87
N TRP A 585 -6.86 7.78 -3.86
CA TRP A 585 -7.76 8.03 -2.72
C TRP A 585 -8.93 7.05 -2.66
N THR A 586 -9.49 6.85 -1.47
CA THR A 586 -10.81 6.24 -1.28
C THR A 586 -11.92 7.24 -1.59
N PHE A 587 -12.78 6.96 -2.58
CA PHE A 587 -13.89 7.86 -2.93
C PHE A 587 -15.26 7.37 -2.43
N ARG A 588 -15.37 6.08 -2.10
CA ARG A 588 -16.60 5.48 -1.57
C ARG A 588 -16.33 4.76 -0.27
N GLU A 589 -17.12 5.05 0.76
CA GLU A 589 -17.02 4.37 2.06
C GLU A 589 -18.05 3.25 2.17
N VAL A 590 -17.65 2.09 2.69
CA VAL A 590 -18.54 0.95 2.93
C VAL A 590 -18.92 0.83 4.41
N TYR A 591 -20.16 0.46 4.68
CA TYR A 591 -20.66 0.28 6.04
C TYR A 591 -20.58 -1.16 6.51
N LYS A 592 -20.41 -1.33 7.82
CA LYS A 592 -20.61 -2.61 8.49
C LYS A 592 -22.09 -3.04 8.39
N PRO A 593 -22.39 -4.31 8.11
CA PRO A 593 -23.75 -4.83 8.15
C PRO A 593 -24.26 -4.80 9.59
N SER A 594 -25.25 -3.95 9.85
CA SER A 594 -25.87 -3.78 11.16
C SER A 594 -27.37 -3.62 11.02
N SER A 595 -28.12 -4.12 12.01
CA SER A 595 -29.56 -3.89 12.11
C SER A 595 -29.89 -2.46 12.58
N SER A 596 -28.90 -1.72 13.09
CA SER A 596 -29.01 -0.34 13.53
C SER A 596 -27.87 0.49 12.97
N PHE A 597 -28.00 0.95 11.72
CA PHE A 597 -27.16 1.99 11.16
C PHE A 597 -27.59 3.35 11.74
N ASN A 598 -26.67 4.06 12.37
CA ASN A 598 -26.91 5.37 12.98
C ASN A 598 -26.09 6.48 12.31
N GLY A 599 -25.24 6.14 11.33
CA GLY A 599 -24.44 7.09 10.56
C GLY A 599 -23.19 7.58 11.28
N GLN A 600 -22.80 6.94 12.38
CA GLN A 600 -21.56 7.23 13.09
C GLN A 600 -20.35 6.63 12.37
N GLU A 601 -19.17 7.16 12.67
CA GLU A 601 -17.91 6.68 12.08
C GLU A 601 -17.60 5.22 12.44
N THR A 602 -18.09 4.75 13.58
CA THR A 602 -17.99 3.35 14.00
C THR A 602 -18.90 2.41 13.21
N ASP A 603 -19.80 2.94 12.37
CA ASP A 603 -20.53 2.14 11.38
C ASP A 603 -19.69 1.93 10.10
N LEU A 604 -18.62 2.70 9.89
CA LEU A 604 -17.72 2.57 8.75
C LEU A 604 -16.83 1.35 8.95
N LEU A 605 -16.73 0.50 7.92
CA LEU A 605 -15.90 -0.70 8.00
C LEU A 605 -14.41 -0.33 8.18
N GLU A 606 -13.96 0.77 7.57
CA GLU A 606 -12.60 1.32 7.66
C GLU A 606 -12.17 1.72 9.08
N TYR A 607 -13.13 2.16 9.90
CA TYR A 607 -12.90 2.63 11.27
C TYR A 607 -13.52 1.70 12.31
N SER A 608 -13.71 0.43 11.95
CA SER A 608 -14.21 -0.63 12.83
C SER A 608 -13.11 -1.65 13.11
N ALA A 609 -13.02 -2.14 14.35
CA ALA A 609 -12.16 -3.27 14.69
C ALA A 609 -12.95 -4.58 14.60
N ILE A 610 -12.56 -5.49 13.70
CA ILE A 610 -13.12 -6.84 13.58
C ILE A 610 -11.99 -7.85 13.75
N ASN A 611 -11.94 -8.50 14.90
CA ASN A 611 -10.82 -9.36 15.26
C ASN A 611 -11.00 -10.78 14.74
N ALA A 612 -9.88 -11.47 14.54
CA ALA A 612 -9.87 -12.91 14.34
C ALA A 612 -10.32 -13.64 15.62
N ASP A 613 -10.97 -14.78 15.43
CA ASP A 613 -11.52 -15.63 16.50
C ASP A 613 -10.44 -16.43 17.23
N CYS A 614 -9.37 -16.75 16.51
CA CYS A 614 -8.21 -17.45 17.02
C CYS A 614 -6.94 -16.99 16.29
N ARG A 615 -5.79 -17.54 16.68
CA ARG A 615 -4.49 -17.12 16.16
C ARG A 615 -3.50 -18.26 16.06
N ILE A 616 -2.72 -18.25 14.99
CA ILE A 616 -1.54 -19.09 14.81
C ILE A 616 -0.32 -18.19 14.55
N TYR A 617 0.85 -18.61 15.02
CA TYR A 617 2.11 -17.88 14.84
C TYR A 617 3.07 -18.70 14.00
N PHE A 618 4.01 -18.01 13.38
CA PHE A 618 5.14 -18.66 12.75
C PHE A 618 6.09 -19.25 13.79
N ASP A 619 6.66 -20.40 13.47
CA ASP A 619 7.72 -21.07 14.21
C ASP A 619 8.79 -21.59 13.25
N ASP A 620 9.86 -22.18 13.80
CA ASP A 620 10.99 -22.69 13.01
C ASP A 620 10.60 -23.78 11.99
N ASN A 621 9.40 -24.38 12.08
CA ASN A 621 8.95 -25.44 11.18
C ASN A 621 8.03 -24.93 10.05
N ASN A 622 7.23 -23.89 10.32
CA ASN A 622 6.18 -23.45 9.39
C ASN A 622 6.45 -22.08 8.74
N ALA A 623 7.48 -21.34 9.16
CA ALA A 623 7.78 -20.00 8.62
C ALA A 623 8.30 -20.01 7.16
N ASP A 624 8.87 -21.14 6.75
CA ASP A 624 9.48 -21.33 5.43
C ASP A 624 8.75 -22.37 4.56
N ASP A 625 7.65 -22.95 5.05
CA ASP A 625 6.88 -23.99 4.36
C ASP A 625 5.37 -23.78 4.54
N ILE A 626 4.74 -23.25 3.50
CA ILE A 626 3.30 -22.97 3.47
C ILE A 626 2.44 -24.23 3.63
N LYS A 627 2.89 -25.38 3.10
CA LYS A 627 2.16 -26.65 3.25
C LYS A 627 2.20 -27.12 4.70
N LYS A 628 3.32 -26.89 5.37
CA LYS A 628 3.46 -27.15 6.79
C LYS A 628 2.58 -26.22 7.63
N LEU A 629 2.51 -24.92 7.29
CA LEU A 629 1.59 -23.98 7.92
C LEU A 629 0.13 -24.44 7.77
N TRP A 630 -0.32 -24.74 6.55
CA TRP A 630 -1.68 -25.24 6.32
C TRP A 630 -1.96 -26.55 7.05
N ALA A 631 -0.97 -27.44 7.15
CA ALA A 631 -1.11 -28.67 7.92
C ALA A 631 -1.27 -28.41 9.43
N ASP A 632 -0.67 -27.36 9.97
CA ASP A 632 -0.84 -26.97 11.37
C ASP A 632 -2.17 -26.24 11.61
N VAL A 633 -2.62 -25.38 10.68
CA VAL A 633 -3.96 -24.79 10.69
C VAL A 633 -5.04 -25.87 10.61
N ALA A 634 -4.87 -26.88 9.74
CA ALA A 634 -5.79 -27.99 9.58
C ALA A 634 -6.00 -28.76 10.90
N LYS A 635 -4.96 -28.94 11.71
CA LYS A 635 -5.09 -29.57 13.04
C LYS A 635 -5.97 -28.75 13.97
N VAL A 636 -5.84 -27.42 13.96
CA VAL A 636 -6.69 -26.52 14.76
C VAL A 636 -8.15 -26.60 14.31
N VAL A 637 -8.39 -26.62 12.99
CA VAL A 637 -9.73 -26.76 12.40
C VAL A 637 -10.37 -28.09 12.75
N LEU A 638 -9.66 -29.20 12.55
CA LEU A 638 -10.15 -30.56 12.83
C LEU A 638 -10.40 -30.79 14.33
N ALA A 639 -9.63 -30.13 15.20
CA ALA A 639 -9.83 -30.17 16.64
C ALA A 639 -10.95 -29.22 17.14
N GLY A 640 -11.53 -28.38 16.27
CA GLY A 640 -12.55 -27.40 16.65
C GLY A 640 -12.03 -26.30 17.59
N GLN A 641 -10.74 -25.97 17.51
CA GLN A 641 -10.05 -25.05 18.44
C GLN A 641 -10.09 -23.58 17.98
N CYS A 642 -10.77 -23.29 16.88
CA CYS A 642 -11.05 -21.93 16.40
C CYS A 642 -12.56 -21.72 16.23
N PRO A 643 -13.34 -21.74 17.33
CA PRO A 643 -14.78 -21.48 17.24
C PRO A 643 -15.03 -20.00 16.96
N LEU A 644 -16.14 -19.70 16.28
CA LEU A 644 -16.63 -18.33 16.13
C LEU A 644 -16.81 -17.67 17.51
N VAL A 645 -16.22 -16.50 17.70
CA VAL A 645 -16.35 -15.65 18.87
C VAL A 645 -17.31 -14.52 18.53
N ASN A 646 -18.38 -14.36 19.31
CA ASN A 646 -19.22 -13.19 19.15
C ASN A 646 -18.46 -11.96 19.64
N ASP A 647 -18.20 -11.01 18.75
CA ASP A 647 -17.71 -9.69 19.13
C ASP A 647 -18.82 -9.02 19.96
N VAL A 648 -18.58 -8.87 21.26
CA VAL A 648 -19.47 -8.16 22.21
C VAL A 648 -19.17 -6.68 22.18
#